data_AF-A0A0C3BS49-F1
#
_entry.id   AF-A0A0C3BS49-F1
#
_cell.length_a   1.000
_cell.length_b   1.000
_cell.length_c   1.000
_cell.angle_alpha   90.00
_cell.angle_beta   90.00
_cell.angle_gamma   90.00
#
_symmetry.space_group_name_H-M   'P 1'
#
loop_
_entity.id
_entity.type
_entity.pdbx_description
1 polymer ?
#
loop_
_entity_poly.entity_id
_entity_poly.type
_entity_poly.pdbx_seq_one_letter_code
_entity_poly.pdbx_strand_id
1 'polypeptide(L)'
;MEGYIGEKGIGFKSVFKIADEVGISSGTYTFKLDRNQKLGMITPIWTPSLPVTPRWTTFDLLLKSPDLEALSAYLKEIKPSLLLFLRRLRCLTIKGPLGFFGEQVSIEIHRSVDHDDADFVTLRKVEDGHSSTVKYFRVKEIAKTYPQEDKRKGISESVVVLAFPLTENEEPKISAQDVHAFLPLRCYGFNFIIQADFLTASSREDIMTDLKWNIALRDAISAAFLKTVEKFNMRPTLQFNWFQFLPLNIVGPFFGSVKSTIISELSKRPILRSGNGQYYLPSKFIIISPEFCGADDKPLIPDKYLPNGLHYLTLPYHVDRDRTHFERLGVRDMSNEHFVNGLSNMCSQMPMQPSAWHEAVCSKLLQCWYRHAYKIRQLHILPLGDGSWVSGNSTSDICFDSELAVIPQDLGLRILQPDIPESSSRYSLFEYLGVRKANPKHVADKILELHQCCPPTSLQSLISHAVFMFNHRHSTNIPEAIGLRVMDEEGLVAESQEVYADTQSKRQTIRMYGTLRPPARFLHREYLRQDGSDGKAEWESWLLDNLGVNSFPRLIDGQLSPEFEALVEMIETRQLLTILKETWPHWSNCISEASKLQLSEIVVDCEDGSKRSLKTTFLKRGPLAKYPDLPFLPIDEPISPDWDFLHSLKVTLQMDGTFFLGRLIDLKDGKIQDGEAIYEIYSQLQARFDDDAQGIRDAFSTIPLIAVPVDDETKWIHKSGAVWTKPPSMTSKVALEKLHPGLQKLFHVQLGVPIAGLEDLVNELLTCCENWKEKNIPEDVESHIFAMLYDISHLVAKDLAGSNEWIHKLSDHSIFPVKSPSQGSILCARNDHFYVPDASGRYKSIFSSEVPILDLPKSFGLNDIQSVLNTQYFKSHLKYLEKEVQPVSNPQGIQELDINMRDKLVSKAEFVAR
;
A
#
# COMPACT_ATOMS: atom_id res chain seq x y z
N MET A 1 -43.84 -3.38 79.58
CA MET A 1 -44.48 -3.29 78.26
C MET A 1 -45.84 -3.95 78.30
N GLU A 2 -46.86 -3.09 78.34
CA GLU A 2 -48.29 -3.38 78.28
C GLU A 2 -48.69 -3.66 76.83
N GLY A 3 -48.49 -4.91 76.39
CA GLY A 3 -49.05 -5.39 75.13
C GLY A 3 -50.20 -6.35 75.47
N TYR A 4 -51.36 -6.16 74.84
CA TYR A 4 -52.49 -7.05 75.00
C TYR A 4 -52.20 -8.39 74.32
N ILE A 5 -51.79 -9.41 75.08
CA ILE A 5 -51.76 -10.79 74.59
C ILE A 5 -53.20 -11.32 74.61
N GLY A 6 -53.86 -11.18 73.46
CA GLY A 6 -55.18 -11.76 73.19
C GLY A 6 -56.35 -10.81 73.45
N GLU A 7 -57.16 -10.60 72.42
CA GLU A 7 -58.52 -10.04 72.53
C GLU A 7 -59.40 -10.98 73.37
N LYS A 8 -59.85 -10.53 74.55
CA LYS A 8 -60.64 -11.33 75.49
C LYS A 8 -61.94 -11.83 74.84
N GLY A 9 -62.21 -13.14 74.94
CA GLY A 9 -63.53 -13.74 74.66
C GLY A 9 -63.70 -14.49 73.34
N ILE A 10 -62.82 -14.29 72.35
CA ILE A 10 -62.89 -15.05 71.06
C ILE A 10 -62.05 -16.33 71.13
N GLY A 11 -60.87 -16.28 71.76
CA GLY A 11 -59.92 -17.39 71.78
C GLY A 11 -60.44 -18.65 72.46
N PHE A 12 -61.14 -18.55 73.59
CA PHE A 12 -61.64 -19.74 74.28
C PHE A 12 -62.73 -20.47 73.48
N LYS A 13 -63.57 -19.74 72.72
CA LYS A 13 -64.65 -20.36 71.92
C LYS A 13 -64.14 -21.34 70.84
N SER A 14 -62.86 -21.30 70.49
CA SER A 14 -62.27 -22.23 69.51
C SER A 14 -62.25 -23.67 69.99
N VAL A 15 -62.26 -23.94 71.31
CA VAL A 15 -62.30 -25.31 71.86
C VAL A 15 -63.54 -26.07 71.36
N PHE A 16 -64.65 -25.36 71.15
CA PHE A 16 -65.88 -25.94 70.63
C PHE A 16 -65.83 -26.26 69.13
N LYS A 17 -64.73 -25.99 68.43
CA LYS A 17 -64.52 -26.60 67.10
C LYS A 17 -64.44 -28.13 67.25
N ILE A 18 -63.71 -28.60 68.26
CA ILE A 18 -63.38 -30.02 68.47
C ILE A 18 -64.20 -30.70 69.57
N ALA A 19 -64.77 -29.94 70.51
CA ALA A 19 -65.53 -30.47 71.64
C ALA A 19 -66.99 -29.99 71.64
N ASP A 20 -67.91 -30.84 72.12
CA ASP A 20 -69.32 -30.46 72.39
C ASP A 20 -69.48 -29.97 73.82
N GLU A 21 -68.81 -30.63 74.78
CA GLU A 21 -68.76 -30.21 76.18
C GLU A 21 -67.33 -29.93 76.63
N VAL A 22 -67.17 -28.90 77.47
CA VAL A 22 -65.90 -28.55 78.10
C VAL A 22 -66.09 -28.41 79.60
N GLY A 23 -65.60 -29.40 80.36
CA GLY A 23 -65.47 -29.32 81.81
C GLY A 23 -64.29 -28.44 82.19
N ILE A 24 -64.47 -27.60 83.21
CA ILE A 24 -63.46 -26.68 83.72
C ILE A 24 -63.40 -26.85 85.23
N SER A 25 -62.23 -27.22 85.73
CA SER A 25 -61.94 -27.27 87.16
C SER A 25 -60.73 -26.39 87.50
N SER A 26 -60.91 -25.46 88.45
CA SER A 26 -59.86 -24.55 88.91
C SER A 26 -60.10 -24.16 90.36
N GLY A 27 -59.23 -24.64 91.27
CA GLY A 27 -59.43 -24.44 92.70
C GLY A 27 -60.75 -25.05 93.17
N THR A 28 -61.66 -24.22 93.70
CA THR A 28 -62.99 -24.64 94.16
C THR A 28 -64.07 -24.57 93.09
N TYR A 29 -63.75 -24.07 91.89
CA TYR A 29 -64.72 -23.90 90.80
C TYR A 29 -64.72 -25.13 89.89
N THR A 30 -65.87 -25.77 89.76
CA THR A 30 -66.10 -26.90 88.84
C THR A 30 -67.41 -26.72 88.07
N PHE A 31 -67.30 -26.50 86.77
CA PHE A 31 -68.46 -26.31 85.90
C PHE A 31 -68.14 -26.80 84.49
N LYS A 32 -69.16 -27.07 83.69
CA LYS A 32 -69.02 -27.39 82.27
C LYS A 32 -69.72 -26.36 81.40
N LEU A 33 -69.28 -26.26 80.16
CA LEU A 33 -69.92 -25.50 79.09
C LEU A 33 -70.33 -26.49 78.01
N ASP A 34 -71.59 -26.44 77.56
CA ASP A 34 -72.18 -27.40 76.64
C ASP A 34 -72.76 -26.66 75.43
N ARG A 35 -72.19 -26.90 74.24
CA ARG A 35 -72.62 -26.23 73.01
C ARG A 35 -74.08 -26.52 72.65
N ASN A 36 -74.63 -27.66 73.05
CA ASN A 36 -75.99 -28.08 72.71
C ASN A 36 -77.06 -27.35 73.54
N GLN A 37 -76.65 -26.65 74.60
CA GLN A 37 -77.55 -25.85 75.44
C GLN A 37 -77.70 -24.40 74.92
N LYS A 38 -78.83 -23.77 75.24
CA LYS A 38 -79.07 -22.35 74.91
C LYS A 38 -78.03 -21.47 75.63
N LEU A 39 -77.23 -20.72 74.86
CA LEU A 39 -76.05 -19.96 75.33
C LEU A 39 -74.96 -20.82 75.99
N GLY A 40 -74.96 -22.14 75.80
CA GLY A 40 -74.13 -23.04 76.60
C GLY A 40 -72.63 -23.02 76.28
N MET A 41 -72.18 -22.32 75.23
CA MET A 41 -70.76 -21.97 75.04
C MET A 41 -70.27 -20.83 75.95
N ILE A 42 -71.16 -20.22 76.74
CA ILE A 42 -70.87 -19.06 77.61
C ILE A 42 -71.42 -19.30 79.03
N THR A 43 -72.63 -19.87 79.14
CA THR A 43 -73.31 -20.07 80.42
C THR A 43 -72.77 -21.30 81.16
N PRO A 44 -72.18 -21.14 82.36
CA PRO A 44 -71.60 -22.25 83.12
C PRO A 44 -72.68 -23.15 83.73
N ILE A 45 -72.48 -24.47 83.61
CA ILE A 45 -73.29 -25.51 84.24
C ILE A 45 -72.47 -26.12 85.38
N TRP A 46 -72.76 -25.73 86.63
CA TRP A 46 -72.03 -26.21 87.80
C TRP A 46 -72.05 -27.74 87.89
N THR A 47 -70.86 -28.33 87.99
CA THR A 47 -70.66 -29.79 87.93
C THR A 47 -69.65 -30.19 89.01
N PRO A 48 -70.08 -30.40 90.26
CA PRO A 48 -69.20 -30.71 91.39
C PRO A 48 -68.40 -32.01 91.22
N SER A 49 -68.83 -32.90 90.33
CA SER A 49 -68.23 -34.20 90.06
C SER A 49 -67.01 -34.18 89.13
N LEU A 50 -66.65 -33.02 88.55
CA LEU A 50 -65.45 -32.93 87.70
C LEU A 50 -64.17 -33.15 88.52
N PRO A 51 -63.16 -33.86 87.98
CA PRO A 51 -61.91 -34.09 88.68
C PRO A 51 -61.18 -32.77 88.94
N VAL A 52 -60.71 -32.56 90.18
CA VAL A 52 -59.94 -31.37 90.57
C VAL A 52 -58.50 -31.77 90.88
N THR A 53 -57.55 -31.16 90.19
CA THR A 53 -56.13 -31.30 90.51
C THR A 53 -55.66 -30.07 91.33
N PRO A 54 -55.21 -30.24 92.59
CA PRO A 54 -54.84 -29.10 93.43
C PRO A 54 -53.74 -28.23 92.81
N ARG A 55 -53.94 -26.91 92.82
CA ARG A 55 -53.03 -25.88 92.23
C ARG A 55 -52.95 -25.87 90.70
N TRP A 56 -53.76 -26.67 90.00
CA TRP A 56 -53.88 -26.65 88.56
C TRP A 56 -55.23 -26.09 88.11
N THR A 57 -55.29 -25.70 86.84
CA THR A 57 -56.55 -25.49 86.13
C THR A 57 -56.64 -26.56 85.05
N THR A 58 -57.67 -27.38 85.10
CA THR A 58 -57.88 -28.50 84.19
C THR A 58 -59.06 -28.20 83.29
N PHE A 59 -58.88 -28.52 82.00
CA PHE A 59 -59.93 -28.45 80.99
C PHE A 59 -60.16 -29.86 80.46
N ASP A 60 -61.35 -30.41 80.70
CA ASP A 60 -61.77 -31.73 80.23
C ASP A 60 -62.64 -31.55 78.98
N LEU A 61 -62.12 -31.95 77.82
CA LEU A 61 -62.77 -31.75 76.52
C LEU A 61 -63.49 -33.03 76.08
N LEU A 62 -64.82 -32.99 75.98
CA LEU A 62 -65.60 -34.07 75.36
C LEU A 62 -65.64 -33.85 73.85
N LEU A 63 -64.83 -34.61 73.12
CA LEU A 63 -64.66 -34.47 71.67
C LEU A 63 -65.93 -34.87 70.89
N LYS A 64 -66.22 -34.15 69.81
CA LYS A 64 -67.37 -34.41 68.91
C LYS A 64 -67.26 -35.71 68.13
N SER A 65 -66.04 -36.01 67.67
CA SER A 65 -65.69 -37.18 66.89
C SER A 65 -64.37 -37.75 67.42
N PRO A 66 -64.27 -39.06 67.68
CA PRO A 66 -63.06 -39.68 68.20
C PRO A 66 -62.05 -39.96 67.08
N ASP A 67 -61.88 -39.04 66.12
CA ASP A 67 -60.78 -39.14 65.15
C ASP A 67 -59.46 -38.83 65.86
N LEU A 68 -58.99 -39.84 66.59
CA LEU A 68 -57.77 -39.80 67.39
C LEU A 68 -56.54 -39.70 66.50
N GLU A 69 -56.61 -40.20 65.26
CA GLU A 69 -55.53 -40.09 64.28
C GLU A 69 -55.34 -38.62 63.87
N ALA A 70 -56.40 -37.92 63.45
CA ALA A 70 -56.31 -36.50 63.12
C ALA A 70 -55.88 -35.65 64.33
N LEU A 71 -56.41 -35.91 65.52
CA LEU A 71 -56.03 -35.18 66.74
C LEU A 71 -54.55 -35.41 67.11
N SER A 72 -54.08 -36.65 67.03
CA SER A 72 -52.69 -36.98 67.31
C SER A 72 -51.74 -36.30 66.31
N ALA A 73 -52.12 -36.24 65.03
CA ALA A 73 -51.38 -35.50 64.01
C ALA A 73 -51.27 -34.00 64.36
N TYR A 74 -52.39 -33.33 64.70
CA TYR A 74 -52.37 -31.92 65.09
C TYR A 74 -51.52 -31.65 66.34
N LEU A 75 -51.54 -32.54 67.34
CA LEU A 75 -50.72 -32.40 68.54
C LEU A 75 -49.22 -32.56 68.25
N LYS A 76 -48.86 -33.45 67.32
CA LYS A 76 -47.47 -33.63 66.86
C LYS A 76 -46.96 -32.44 66.04
N GLU A 77 -47.84 -31.75 65.32
CA GLU A 77 -47.52 -30.56 64.53
C GLU A 77 -47.18 -29.32 65.37
N ILE A 78 -47.41 -29.34 66.70
CA ILE A 78 -47.08 -28.22 67.58
C ILE A 78 -45.59 -27.92 67.52
N LYS A 79 -45.25 -26.78 66.90
CA LYS A 79 -43.87 -26.35 66.69
C LYS A 79 -43.24 -25.85 68.00
N PRO A 80 -41.98 -26.20 68.29
CA PRO A 80 -41.25 -25.66 69.44
C PRO A 80 -41.18 -24.12 69.50
N SER A 81 -41.20 -23.46 68.33
CA SER A 81 -41.19 -22.00 68.19
C SER A 81 -42.35 -21.31 68.92
N LEU A 82 -43.43 -22.04 69.26
CA LEU A 82 -44.52 -21.56 70.10
C LEU A 82 -44.02 -20.93 71.41
N LEU A 83 -43.02 -21.54 72.06
CA LEU A 83 -42.51 -21.06 73.34
C LEU A 83 -41.55 -19.88 73.21
N LEU A 84 -41.02 -19.59 72.01
CA LEU A 84 -39.89 -18.68 71.79
C LEU A 84 -40.11 -17.27 72.38
N PHE A 85 -41.33 -16.74 72.20
CA PHE A 85 -41.71 -15.38 72.61
C PHE A 85 -42.67 -15.32 73.81
N LEU A 86 -43.08 -16.46 74.36
CA LEU A 86 -43.91 -16.48 75.56
C LEU A 86 -43.10 -16.07 76.79
N ARG A 87 -43.67 -15.29 77.71
CA ARG A 87 -42.93 -14.77 78.87
C ARG A 87 -42.86 -15.76 80.03
N ARG A 88 -44.00 -16.41 80.33
CA ARG A 88 -44.19 -17.26 81.52
C ARG A 88 -44.11 -18.76 81.22
N LEU A 89 -44.70 -19.22 80.12
CA LEU A 89 -44.67 -20.64 79.75
C LEU A 89 -43.27 -21.02 79.26
N ARG A 90 -42.66 -22.03 79.90
CA ARG A 90 -41.29 -22.50 79.61
C ARG A 90 -41.22 -23.97 79.21
N CYS A 91 -42.23 -24.75 79.57
CA CYS A 91 -42.33 -26.16 79.25
C CYS A 91 -43.75 -26.45 78.74
N LEU A 92 -43.84 -27.31 77.72
CA LEU A 92 -45.08 -27.92 77.27
C LEU A 92 -44.86 -29.43 77.21
N THR A 93 -45.75 -30.18 77.86
CA THR A 93 -45.71 -31.65 77.85
C THR A 93 -47.02 -32.16 77.30
N ILE A 94 -46.94 -32.97 76.25
CA ILE A 94 -48.09 -33.61 75.59
C ILE A 94 -47.95 -35.10 75.79
N LYS A 95 -48.99 -35.75 76.33
CA LYS A 95 -49.03 -37.20 76.58
C LYS A 95 -50.32 -37.77 76.00
N GLY A 96 -50.24 -38.92 75.35
CA GLY A 96 -51.41 -39.61 74.82
C GLY A 96 -51.03 -40.71 73.82
N PRO A 97 -52.03 -41.36 73.19
CA PRO A 97 -51.82 -42.38 72.16
C PRO A 97 -51.34 -41.73 70.85
N LEU A 98 -50.16 -41.10 70.87
CA LEU A 98 -49.61 -40.36 69.75
C LEU A 98 -48.75 -41.26 68.85
N GLY A 99 -48.33 -42.46 69.26
CA GLY A 99 -47.49 -43.35 68.48
C GLY A 99 -48.22 -44.11 67.36
N PHE A 100 -47.47 -44.86 66.53
CA PHE A 100 -48.07 -45.78 65.55
C PHE A 100 -48.92 -46.83 66.28
N PHE A 101 -50.09 -47.18 65.73
CA PHE A 101 -51.06 -48.09 66.36
C PHE A 101 -51.57 -47.68 67.76
N GLY A 102 -51.46 -46.41 68.14
CA GLY A 102 -52.02 -45.89 69.39
C GLY A 102 -51.12 -46.04 70.62
N GLU A 103 -49.81 -46.24 70.44
CA GLU A 103 -48.83 -46.27 71.54
C GLU A 103 -48.80 -44.96 72.33
N GLN A 104 -48.60 -45.07 73.65
CA GLN A 104 -48.46 -43.92 74.54
C GLN A 104 -47.09 -43.26 74.35
N VAL A 105 -47.11 -42.06 73.79
CA VAL A 105 -45.91 -41.26 73.50
C VAL A 105 -46.00 -39.94 74.27
N SER A 106 -44.85 -39.45 74.73
CA SER A 106 -44.73 -38.15 75.37
C SER A 106 -43.82 -37.21 74.58
N ILE A 107 -44.34 -36.05 74.23
CA ILE A 107 -43.58 -34.97 73.62
C ILE A 107 -43.36 -33.88 74.65
N GLU A 108 -42.09 -33.53 74.90
CA GLU A 108 -41.72 -32.42 75.78
C GLU A 108 -41.00 -31.32 75.02
N ILE A 109 -41.46 -30.09 75.17
CA ILE A 109 -40.85 -28.90 74.58
C ILE A 109 -40.39 -27.98 75.71
N HIS A 110 -39.09 -27.74 75.77
CA HIS A 110 -38.46 -26.90 76.79
C HIS A 110 -37.84 -25.66 76.17
N ARG A 111 -38.00 -24.52 76.85
CA ARG A 111 -37.33 -23.26 76.52
C ARG A 111 -36.37 -22.85 77.63
N SER A 112 -35.09 -22.78 77.30
CA SER A 112 -34.06 -22.15 78.12
C SER A 112 -33.56 -20.87 77.46
N VAL A 113 -33.14 -19.92 78.29
CA VAL A 113 -32.39 -18.73 77.85
C VAL A 113 -30.97 -18.94 78.31
N ASP A 114 -30.00 -18.65 77.46
CA ASP A 114 -28.59 -18.83 77.80
C ASP A 114 -28.21 -17.91 78.98
N HIS A 115 -27.42 -18.43 79.90
CA HIS A 115 -27.04 -17.71 81.12
C HIS A 115 -25.98 -16.63 80.82
N ASP A 116 -25.08 -16.93 79.89
CA ASP A 116 -23.96 -16.06 79.54
C ASP A 116 -24.36 -14.99 78.51
N ASP A 117 -25.41 -15.26 77.71
CA ASP A 117 -25.87 -14.36 76.67
C ASP A 117 -27.40 -14.42 76.47
N ALA A 118 -28.09 -13.43 77.03
CA ALA A 118 -29.54 -13.33 76.98
C ALA A 118 -30.12 -13.18 75.57
N ASP A 119 -29.31 -12.89 74.54
CA ASP A 119 -29.77 -12.87 73.15
C ASP A 119 -30.01 -14.29 72.62
N PHE A 120 -29.40 -15.32 73.19
CA PHE A 120 -29.66 -16.71 72.80
C PHE A 120 -30.84 -17.35 73.54
N VAL A 121 -31.62 -18.12 72.79
CA VAL A 121 -32.67 -19.00 73.31
C VAL A 121 -32.47 -20.38 72.74
N THR A 122 -32.56 -21.39 73.59
CA THR A 122 -32.53 -22.78 73.15
C THR A 122 -33.92 -23.37 73.31
N LEU A 123 -34.42 -23.97 72.23
CA LEU A 123 -35.64 -24.76 72.22
C LEU A 123 -35.26 -26.23 72.04
N ARG A 124 -35.63 -27.06 73.02
CA ARG A 124 -35.39 -28.50 73.01
C ARG A 124 -36.72 -29.23 72.91
N LYS A 125 -36.90 -30.05 71.88
CA LYS A 125 -38.03 -30.98 71.73
C LYS A 125 -37.54 -32.41 71.98
N VAL A 126 -38.14 -33.11 72.93
CA VAL A 126 -37.86 -34.51 73.24
C VAL A 126 -39.08 -35.34 72.85
N GLU A 127 -38.89 -36.33 71.99
CA GLU A 127 -39.92 -37.26 71.49
C GLU A 127 -39.31 -38.67 71.50
N ASP A 128 -39.88 -39.59 72.28
CA ASP A 128 -39.44 -40.99 72.41
C ASP A 128 -37.93 -41.18 72.60
N GLY A 129 -37.35 -40.41 73.54
CA GLY A 129 -35.92 -40.44 73.85
C GLY A 129 -35.02 -39.67 72.87
N HIS A 130 -35.53 -39.28 71.70
CA HIS A 130 -34.81 -38.47 70.74
C HIS A 130 -35.00 -36.98 71.07
N SER A 131 -33.90 -36.28 71.32
CA SER A 131 -33.94 -34.83 71.53
C SER A 131 -33.43 -34.08 70.32
N SER A 132 -34.24 -33.14 69.82
CA SER A 132 -33.82 -32.14 68.85
C SER A 132 -33.69 -30.78 69.54
N THR A 133 -32.57 -30.13 69.31
CA THR A 133 -32.26 -28.82 69.89
C THR A 133 -32.07 -27.80 68.77
N VAL A 134 -32.62 -26.61 68.94
CA VAL A 134 -32.37 -25.47 68.05
C VAL A 134 -32.05 -24.25 68.89
N LYS A 135 -30.90 -23.65 68.63
CA LYS A 135 -30.48 -22.39 69.25
C LYS A 135 -30.99 -21.24 68.37
N TYR A 136 -31.49 -20.17 68.98
CA TYR A 136 -31.96 -18.98 68.27
C TYR A 136 -31.21 -17.77 68.78
N PHE A 137 -30.59 -17.01 67.88
CA PHE A 137 -30.04 -15.70 68.19
C PHE A 137 -31.12 -14.64 68.02
N ARG A 138 -31.48 -13.92 69.08
CA ARG A 138 -32.56 -12.94 69.07
C ARG A 138 -32.02 -11.52 69.07
N VAL A 139 -32.66 -10.63 68.30
CA VAL A 139 -32.43 -9.19 68.38
C VAL A 139 -33.76 -8.47 68.50
N LYS A 140 -33.83 -7.51 69.42
CA LYS A 140 -35.02 -6.69 69.65
C LYS A 140 -34.77 -5.28 69.12
N GLU A 141 -35.78 -4.73 68.47
CA GLU A 141 -35.79 -3.36 67.98
C GLU A 141 -37.10 -2.67 68.38
N ILE A 142 -37.00 -1.42 68.83
CA ILE A 142 -38.16 -0.62 69.20
C ILE A 142 -38.66 0.06 67.93
N ALA A 143 -39.89 -0.26 67.54
CA ALA A 143 -40.60 0.33 66.43
C ALA A 143 -41.52 1.45 66.91
N LYS A 144 -41.44 2.61 66.26
CA LYS A 144 -42.47 3.66 66.41
C LYS A 144 -43.75 3.18 65.75
N THR A 145 -44.86 3.18 66.47
CA THR A 145 -46.14 2.64 66.00
C THR A 145 -47.12 3.76 65.61
N TYR A 146 -48.37 3.38 65.35
CA TYR A 146 -49.47 4.31 65.03
C TYR A 146 -50.44 4.41 66.23
N PRO A 147 -50.30 5.42 67.12
CA PRO A 147 -51.06 5.49 68.38
C PRO A 147 -52.57 5.69 68.24
N GLN A 148 -53.02 6.07 67.03
CA GLN A 148 -54.44 6.29 66.70
C GLN A 148 -55.16 4.99 66.27
N GLU A 149 -54.46 3.86 66.21
CA GLU A 149 -55.08 2.56 65.91
C GLU A 149 -56.10 2.17 66.99
N ASP A 150 -57.34 1.85 66.59
CA ASP A 150 -58.45 1.68 67.53
C ASP A 150 -58.21 0.55 68.53
N LYS A 151 -57.56 -0.54 68.10
CA LYS A 151 -57.23 -1.69 68.94
C LYS A 151 -55.98 -1.49 69.81
N ARG A 152 -55.25 -0.39 69.63
CA ARG A 152 -53.95 -0.11 70.28
C ARG A 152 -53.82 1.37 70.69
N LYS A 153 -54.94 1.99 71.09
CA LYS A 153 -54.98 3.42 71.46
C LYS A 153 -53.94 3.76 72.52
N GLY A 154 -53.17 4.81 72.26
CA GLY A 154 -52.17 5.34 73.19
C GLY A 154 -50.82 4.62 73.19
N ILE A 155 -50.64 3.56 72.38
CA ILE A 155 -49.37 2.86 72.28
C ILE A 155 -48.54 3.47 71.13
N SER A 156 -47.47 4.20 71.47
CA SER A 156 -46.57 4.87 70.52
C SER A 156 -45.33 4.07 70.13
N GLU A 157 -45.01 3.03 70.90
CA GLU A 157 -43.86 2.16 70.66
C GLU A 157 -44.23 0.70 70.88
N SER A 158 -43.67 -0.18 70.06
CA SER A 158 -43.79 -1.62 70.19
C SER A 158 -42.47 -2.29 69.80
N VAL A 159 -42.30 -3.56 70.13
CA VAL A 159 -41.05 -4.27 69.89
C VAL A 159 -41.20 -5.25 68.73
N VAL A 160 -40.28 -5.16 67.78
CA VAL A 160 -40.03 -6.17 66.75
C VAL A 160 -38.86 -7.03 67.22
N VAL A 161 -39.05 -8.35 67.23
CA VAL A 161 -38.02 -9.32 67.59
C VAL A 161 -37.70 -10.17 66.38
N LEU A 162 -36.44 -10.20 65.97
CA LEU A 162 -35.93 -11.14 64.99
C LEU A 162 -35.25 -12.29 65.73
N ALA A 163 -35.53 -13.53 65.35
CA ALA A 163 -34.87 -14.70 65.91
C ALA A 163 -34.32 -15.60 64.79
N PHE A 164 -33.00 -15.77 64.79
CA PHE A 164 -32.25 -16.45 63.75
C PHE A 164 -31.93 -17.88 64.20
N PRO A 165 -32.42 -18.91 63.51
CA PRO A 165 -32.15 -20.30 63.87
C PRO A 165 -30.70 -20.69 63.59
N LEU A 166 -30.08 -21.35 64.56
CA LEU A 166 -28.68 -21.78 64.53
C LEU A 166 -28.54 -23.25 64.94
N THR A 167 -27.45 -23.86 64.49
CA THR A 167 -26.99 -25.16 64.98
C THR A 167 -26.40 -25.03 66.38
N GLU A 168 -26.03 -26.15 67.00
CA GLU A 168 -25.33 -26.15 68.29
C GLU A 168 -23.97 -25.44 68.22
N ASN A 169 -23.33 -25.44 67.04
CA ASN A 169 -22.07 -24.75 66.76
C ASN A 169 -22.25 -23.27 66.38
N GLU A 170 -23.44 -22.70 66.58
CA GLU A 170 -23.79 -21.32 66.22
C GLU A 170 -23.69 -20.99 64.72
N GLU A 171 -23.80 -22.00 63.85
CA GLU A 171 -23.86 -21.81 62.40
C GLU A 171 -25.31 -21.59 61.93
N PRO A 172 -25.55 -20.85 60.84
CA PRO A 172 -26.89 -20.65 60.30
C PRO A 172 -27.63 -21.95 59.97
N LYS A 173 -28.80 -22.17 60.57
CA LYS A 173 -29.68 -23.31 60.24
C LYS A 173 -30.84 -22.83 59.38
N ILE A 174 -30.66 -22.91 58.06
CA ILE A 174 -31.60 -22.31 57.10
C ILE A 174 -32.82 -23.19 56.85
N SER A 175 -34.00 -22.65 57.20
CA SER A 175 -35.29 -23.20 56.83
C SER A 175 -36.37 -22.12 56.90
N ALA A 176 -37.47 -22.29 56.16
CA ALA A 176 -38.58 -21.35 56.19
C ALA A 176 -39.18 -21.25 57.61
N GLN A 177 -39.27 -20.02 58.11
CA GLN A 177 -39.78 -19.71 59.44
C GLN A 177 -41.15 -19.03 59.38
N ASP A 178 -41.97 -19.29 60.39
CA ASP A 178 -43.24 -18.59 60.57
C ASP A 178 -43.00 -17.16 61.03
N VAL A 179 -43.90 -16.25 60.64
CA VAL A 179 -44.02 -14.93 61.29
C VAL A 179 -44.94 -15.09 62.50
N HIS A 180 -44.64 -14.40 63.59
CA HIS A 180 -45.33 -14.53 64.87
C HIS A 180 -46.02 -13.22 65.27
N ALA A 181 -47.24 -13.36 65.79
CA ALA A 181 -47.92 -12.36 66.60
C ALA A 181 -48.10 -12.93 68.01
N PHE A 182 -46.98 -13.06 68.74
CA PHE A 182 -46.78 -13.89 69.94
C PHE A 182 -46.90 -15.40 69.70
N LEU A 183 -47.92 -15.84 68.96
CA LEU A 183 -48.07 -17.21 68.46
C LEU A 183 -47.65 -17.29 66.98
N PRO A 184 -47.19 -18.46 66.49
CA PRO A 184 -46.92 -18.67 65.07
C PRO A 184 -48.16 -18.38 64.22
N LEU A 185 -47.98 -17.67 63.10
CA LEU A 185 -49.00 -17.46 62.07
C LEU A 185 -48.71 -18.43 60.91
N ARG A 186 -48.05 -17.95 59.86
CA ARG A 186 -47.66 -18.71 58.68
C ARG A 186 -46.27 -18.31 58.19
N CYS A 187 -45.70 -19.14 57.32
CA CYS A 187 -44.46 -18.84 56.61
C CYS A 187 -44.67 -17.79 55.51
N TYR A 188 -43.82 -16.76 55.50
CA TYR A 188 -43.75 -15.77 54.40
C TYR A 188 -42.45 -15.87 53.60
N GLY A 189 -41.66 -16.95 53.80
CA GLY A 189 -40.41 -17.20 53.09
C GLY A 189 -39.16 -16.58 53.72
N PHE A 190 -39.24 -16.10 54.96
CA PHE A 190 -38.07 -15.70 55.73
C PHE A 190 -37.35 -16.93 56.31
N ASN A 191 -36.02 -16.89 56.33
CA ASN A 191 -35.17 -17.90 56.96
C ASN A 191 -34.91 -17.63 58.45
N PHE A 192 -35.62 -16.66 59.01
CA PHE A 192 -35.57 -16.24 60.41
C PHE A 192 -36.98 -15.86 60.87
N ILE A 193 -37.24 -16.00 62.16
CA ILE A 193 -38.54 -15.70 62.74
C ILE A 193 -38.65 -14.19 62.96
N ILE A 194 -39.78 -13.62 62.55
CA ILE A 194 -40.16 -12.24 62.87
C ILE A 194 -41.30 -12.31 63.88
N GLN A 195 -41.14 -11.67 65.03
CA GLN A 195 -42.22 -11.42 65.96
C GLN A 195 -42.49 -9.93 66.08
N ALA A 196 -43.75 -9.54 65.96
CA ALA A 196 -44.21 -8.20 66.34
C ALA A 196 -45.65 -8.28 66.89
N ASP A 197 -46.18 -7.18 67.44
CA ASP A 197 -47.59 -7.09 67.84
C ASP A 197 -48.49 -6.83 66.62
N PHE A 198 -48.46 -7.74 65.63
CA PHE A 198 -49.27 -7.60 64.43
C PHE A 198 -50.76 -7.81 64.74
N LEU A 199 -51.61 -6.95 64.18
CA LEU A 199 -53.06 -7.15 64.16
C LEU A 199 -53.41 -8.16 63.07
N THR A 200 -54.09 -9.24 63.47
CA THR A 200 -54.43 -10.38 62.60
C THR A 200 -55.91 -10.41 62.23
N ALA A 201 -56.23 -11.11 61.14
CA ALA A 201 -57.62 -11.40 60.75
C ALA A 201 -58.33 -12.26 61.82
N SER A 202 -59.66 -12.40 61.73
CA SER A 202 -60.44 -13.15 62.73
C SER A 202 -60.03 -14.63 62.87
N SER A 203 -59.52 -15.26 61.81
CA SER A 203 -58.94 -16.61 61.85
C SER A 203 -57.63 -16.69 62.63
N ARG A 204 -56.95 -15.54 62.82
CA ARG A 204 -55.59 -15.39 63.35
C ARG A 204 -54.50 -16.12 62.57
N GLU A 205 -54.77 -16.46 61.31
CA GLU A 205 -53.81 -17.13 60.42
C GLU A 205 -53.05 -16.14 59.52
N ASP A 206 -53.59 -14.94 59.32
CA ASP A 206 -53.01 -13.91 58.43
C ASP A 206 -52.97 -12.52 59.08
N ILE A 207 -52.06 -11.68 58.58
CA ILE A 207 -51.84 -10.29 59.04
C ILE A 207 -52.76 -9.35 58.26
N MET A 208 -53.38 -8.37 58.93
CA MET A 208 -54.14 -7.31 58.25
C MET A 208 -53.18 -6.30 57.61
N THR A 209 -52.98 -6.39 56.30
CA THR A 209 -51.88 -5.71 55.59
C THR A 209 -52.12 -4.22 55.31
N ASP A 210 -53.37 -3.77 55.43
CA ASP A 210 -53.86 -2.40 55.18
C ASP A 210 -53.74 -1.47 56.40
N LEU A 211 -53.53 -2.02 57.59
CA LEU A 211 -53.44 -1.24 58.83
C LEU A 211 -52.10 -0.52 58.95
N LYS A 212 -52.15 0.81 59.17
CA LYS A 212 -50.97 1.65 59.40
C LYS A 212 -50.09 1.15 60.55
N TRP A 213 -50.70 0.57 61.59
CA TRP A 213 -50.00 -0.08 62.70
C TRP A 213 -49.07 -1.21 62.21
N ASN A 214 -49.59 -2.13 61.38
CA ASN A 214 -48.83 -3.26 60.86
C ASN A 214 -47.76 -2.81 59.86
N ILE A 215 -48.05 -1.80 59.04
CA ILE A 215 -47.08 -1.18 58.12
C ILE A 215 -45.89 -0.62 58.91
N ALA A 216 -46.13 0.11 60.01
CA ALA A 216 -45.07 0.66 60.86
C ALA A 216 -44.19 -0.43 61.48
N LEU A 217 -44.80 -1.51 61.99
CA LEU A 217 -44.06 -2.67 62.51
C LEU A 217 -43.25 -3.38 61.43
N ARG A 218 -43.82 -3.52 60.23
CA ARG A 218 -43.13 -4.11 59.08
C ARG A 218 -41.88 -3.31 58.71
N ASP A 219 -42.00 -2.00 58.61
CA ASP A 219 -40.89 -1.14 58.17
C ASP A 219 -39.73 -1.15 59.19
N ALA A 220 -40.04 -1.37 60.47
CA ALA A 220 -39.04 -1.56 61.52
C ALA A 220 -38.26 -2.89 61.42
N ILE A 221 -38.74 -3.88 60.66
CA ILE A 221 -38.03 -5.17 60.46
C ILE A 221 -36.67 -4.94 59.79
N SER A 222 -36.61 -4.07 58.78
CA SER A 222 -35.36 -3.77 58.08
C SER A 222 -34.34 -3.14 59.02
N ALA A 223 -34.76 -2.21 59.88
CA ALA A 223 -33.89 -1.62 60.90
C ALA A 223 -33.38 -2.66 61.91
N ALA A 224 -34.27 -3.55 62.38
CA ALA A 224 -33.91 -4.65 63.27
C ALA A 224 -32.88 -5.61 62.64
N PHE A 225 -33.03 -5.91 61.35
CA PHE A 225 -32.10 -6.77 60.62
C PHE A 225 -30.72 -6.11 60.49
N LEU A 226 -30.67 -4.82 60.14
CA LEU A 226 -29.39 -4.08 60.02
C LEU A 226 -28.62 -4.04 61.35
N LYS A 227 -29.31 -3.81 62.47
CA LYS A 227 -28.73 -3.90 63.81
C LYS A 227 -28.26 -5.31 64.17
N THR A 228 -28.94 -6.33 63.63
CA THR A 228 -28.51 -7.73 63.79
C THR A 228 -27.19 -7.98 63.06
N VAL A 229 -27.01 -7.41 61.87
CA VAL A 229 -25.76 -7.56 61.08
C VAL A 229 -24.54 -7.02 61.83
N GLU A 230 -24.68 -5.89 62.53
CA GLU A 230 -23.62 -5.36 63.40
C GLU A 230 -23.22 -6.37 64.49
N LYS A 231 -24.21 -7.05 65.08
CA LYS A 231 -23.95 -8.12 66.07
C LYS A 231 -23.38 -9.39 65.44
N PHE A 232 -23.80 -9.75 64.23
CA PHE A 232 -23.23 -10.90 63.51
C PHE A 232 -21.75 -10.69 63.19
N ASN A 233 -21.36 -9.47 62.83
CA ASN A 233 -19.98 -9.13 62.52
C ASN A 233 -19.04 -9.23 63.73
N MET A 234 -19.57 -9.16 64.96
CA MET A 234 -18.80 -9.36 66.19
C MET A 234 -18.63 -10.85 66.57
N ARG A 235 -19.23 -11.78 65.82
CA ARG A 235 -19.24 -13.21 66.14
C ARG A 235 -18.44 -14.04 65.14
N PRO A 236 -17.43 -14.82 65.58
CA PRO A 236 -16.55 -15.57 64.67
C PRO A 236 -17.26 -16.53 63.72
N THR A 237 -18.30 -17.23 64.18
CA THR A 237 -19.06 -18.24 63.41
C THR A 237 -20.05 -17.62 62.42
N LEU A 238 -20.49 -16.39 62.67
CA LEU A 238 -21.54 -15.72 61.90
C LEU A 238 -21.03 -14.63 60.97
N GLN A 239 -19.91 -13.96 61.28
CA GLN A 239 -19.38 -12.82 60.53
C GLN A 239 -19.21 -13.07 59.01
N PHE A 240 -19.07 -14.34 58.59
CA PHE A 240 -18.92 -14.75 57.19
C PHE A 240 -20.10 -15.53 56.62
N ASN A 241 -21.06 -15.95 57.46
CA ASN A 241 -22.11 -16.92 57.08
C ASN A 241 -23.54 -16.37 57.20
N TRP A 242 -23.74 -15.21 57.85
CA TRP A 242 -25.07 -14.66 58.11
C TRP A 242 -25.85 -14.29 56.84
N PHE A 243 -25.18 -14.14 55.69
CA PHE A 243 -25.80 -13.81 54.40
C PHE A 243 -26.89 -14.80 53.99
N GLN A 244 -26.82 -16.05 54.45
CA GLN A 244 -27.84 -17.07 54.24
C GLN A 244 -29.22 -16.70 54.83
N PHE A 245 -29.27 -15.78 55.79
CA PHE A 245 -30.52 -15.24 56.32
C PHE A 245 -31.14 -14.14 55.46
N LEU A 246 -30.45 -13.69 54.40
CA LEU A 246 -30.99 -12.65 53.53
C LEU A 246 -32.24 -13.16 52.79
N PRO A 247 -33.35 -12.39 52.83
CA PRO A 247 -34.60 -12.84 52.24
C PRO A 247 -34.47 -12.99 50.72
N LEU A 248 -34.80 -14.17 50.20
CA LEU A 248 -34.82 -14.48 48.76
C LEU A 248 -36.25 -14.53 48.22
N ASN A 249 -37.05 -15.47 48.70
CA ASN A 249 -38.38 -15.77 48.15
C ASN A 249 -39.47 -15.37 49.14
N ILE A 250 -39.80 -14.07 49.20
CA ILE A 250 -40.85 -13.56 50.08
C ILE A 250 -42.22 -13.72 49.44
N VAL A 251 -43.16 -14.31 50.18
CA VAL A 251 -44.53 -14.56 49.75
C VAL A 251 -45.41 -13.36 50.08
N GLY A 252 -46.12 -12.85 49.06
CA GLY A 252 -47.06 -11.74 49.19
C GLY A 252 -46.42 -10.34 49.19
N PRO A 253 -47.16 -9.30 48.75
CA PRO A 253 -46.61 -7.96 48.54
C PRO A 253 -46.25 -7.24 49.84
N PHE A 254 -46.92 -7.56 50.95
CA PHE A 254 -46.77 -6.85 52.21
C PHE A 254 -45.33 -6.81 52.70
N PHE A 255 -44.65 -7.95 52.76
CA PHE A 255 -43.25 -8.07 53.18
C PHE A 255 -42.23 -7.87 52.05
N GLY A 256 -42.67 -7.71 50.80
CA GLY A 256 -41.78 -7.51 49.65
C GLY A 256 -40.87 -6.28 49.81
N SER A 257 -41.38 -5.20 50.41
CA SER A 257 -40.60 -3.99 50.70
C SER A 257 -39.48 -4.21 51.71
N VAL A 258 -39.63 -5.15 52.64
CA VAL A 258 -38.60 -5.48 53.64
C VAL A 258 -37.39 -6.11 52.95
N LYS A 259 -37.62 -7.03 52.00
CA LYS A 259 -36.57 -7.65 51.19
C LYS A 259 -35.77 -6.61 50.42
N SER A 260 -36.43 -5.70 49.70
CA SER A 260 -35.75 -4.68 48.90
C SER A 260 -35.02 -3.67 49.76
N THR A 261 -35.62 -3.24 50.88
CA THR A 261 -35.01 -2.29 51.82
C THR A 261 -33.76 -2.86 52.49
N ILE A 262 -33.81 -4.12 52.96
CA ILE A 262 -32.63 -4.79 53.55
C ILE A 262 -31.46 -4.81 52.56
N ILE A 263 -31.69 -5.25 51.32
CA ILE A 263 -30.63 -5.33 50.32
C ILE A 263 -30.10 -3.94 49.94
N SER A 264 -31.00 -2.96 49.71
CA SER A 264 -30.62 -1.59 49.37
C SER A 264 -29.74 -0.97 50.47
N GLU A 265 -30.12 -1.11 51.73
CA GLU A 265 -29.35 -0.56 52.86
C GLU A 265 -28.01 -1.28 53.05
N LEU A 266 -27.98 -2.60 52.95
CA LEU A 266 -26.75 -3.39 53.09
C LEU A 266 -25.75 -3.12 51.97
N SER A 267 -26.21 -2.92 50.72
CA SER A 267 -25.34 -2.59 49.59
C SER A 267 -24.60 -1.25 49.75
N LYS A 268 -25.10 -0.36 50.63
CA LYS A 268 -24.55 0.98 50.89
C LYS A 268 -23.71 1.05 52.17
N ARG A 269 -23.49 -0.07 52.86
CA ARG A 269 -22.77 -0.13 54.15
C ARG A 269 -21.53 -1.00 54.05
N PRO A 270 -20.47 -0.70 54.82
CA PRO A 270 -19.26 -1.52 54.86
C PRO A 270 -19.54 -2.81 55.65
N ILE A 271 -19.95 -3.87 54.96
CA ILE A 271 -20.41 -5.13 55.57
C ILE A 271 -19.56 -6.34 55.20
N LEU A 272 -18.69 -6.24 54.18
CA LEU A 272 -17.78 -7.30 53.78
C LEU A 272 -16.38 -7.00 54.27
N ARG A 273 -15.74 -7.97 54.90
CA ARG A 273 -14.42 -7.88 55.51
C ARG A 273 -13.36 -8.35 54.52
N SER A 274 -12.39 -7.49 54.20
CA SER A 274 -11.25 -7.84 53.35
C SER A 274 -10.19 -8.62 54.13
N GLY A 275 -9.23 -9.23 53.42
CA GLY A 275 -8.09 -9.95 54.01
C GLY A 275 -7.21 -9.07 54.92
N ASN A 276 -7.27 -7.74 54.78
CA ASN A 276 -6.62 -6.79 55.69
C ASN A 276 -7.36 -6.59 57.03
N GLY A 277 -8.50 -7.26 57.22
CA GLY A 277 -9.31 -7.21 58.42
C GLY A 277 -10.32 -6.05 58.49
N GLN A 278 -10.32 -5.12 57.53
CA GLN A 278 -11.24 -3.97 57.48
C GLN A 278 -12.51 -4.29 56.69
N TYR A 279 -13.58 -3.55 56.98
CA TYR A 279 -14.87 -3.70 56.29
C TYR A 279 -15.02 -2.65 55.16
N TYR A 280 -15.47 -3.10 53.99
CA TYR A 280 -15.74 -2.27 52.82
C TYR A 280 -17.13 -2.53 52.24
N LEU A 281 -17.57 -1.62 51.37
CA LEU A 281 -18.81 -1.75 50.60
C LEU A 281 -18.76 -3.01 49.72
N PRO A 282 -19.88 -3.72 49.52
CA PRO A 282 -19.93 -4.86 48.59
C PRO A 282 -19.45 -4.52 47.17
N SER A 283 -19.70 -3.29 46.69
CA SER A 283 -19.24 -2.81 45.37
C SER A 283 -17.72 -2.67 45.25
N LYS A 284 -16.97 -2.75 46.36
CA LYS A 284 -15.50 -2.80 46.38
C LYS A 284 -14.97 -4.22 46.27
N PHE A 285 -15.82 -5.25 46.25
CA PHE A 285 -15.40 -6.63 46.10
C PHE A 285 -15.69 -7.16 44.70
N ILE A 286 -14.80 -8.02 44.22
CA ILE A 286 -14.98 -8.81 43.01
C ILE A 286 -14.79 -10.30 43.30
N ILE A 287 -15.56 -11.13 42.60
CA ILE A 287 -15.39 -12.58 42.59
C ILE A 287 -14.42 -12.92 41.45
N ILE A 288 -13.36 -13.66 41.77
CA ILE A 288 -12.42 -14.13 40.77
C ILE A 288 -12.94 -15.42 40.12
N SER A 289 -12.90 -15.44 38.79
CA SER A 289 -13.16 -16.65 38.01
C SER A 289 -11.86 -17.41 37.75
N PRO A 290 -11.89 -18.76 37.61
CA PRO A 290 -10.69 -19.57 37.39
C PRO A 290 -9.83 -19.13 36.20
N GLU A 291 -10.44 -18.52 35.18
CA GLU A 291 -9.76 -17.97 34.01
C GLU A 291 -8.82 -16.77 34.27
N PHE A 292 -8.86 -16.18 35.48
CA PHE A 292 -7.95 -15.12 35.92
C PHE A 292 -6.95 -15.62 36.97
N CYS A 293 -6.89 -16.94 37.20
CA CYS A 293 -5.95 -17.57 38.11
C CYS A 293 -4.77 -18.20 37.36
N GLY A 294 -3.62 -18.27 38.03
CA GLY A 294 -2.46 -19.03 37.58
C GLY A 294 -2.59 -20.53 37.90
N ALA A 295 -1.53 -21.28 37.60
CA ALA A 295 -1.47 -22.74 37.82
C ALA A 295 -1.57 -23.17 39.30
N ASP A 296 -1.40 -22.24 40.24
CA ASP A 296 -1.50 -22.45 41.69
C ASP A 296 -2.86 -22.01 42.28
N ASP A 297 -3.87 -21.83 41.43
CA ASP A 297 -5.20 -21.29 41.75
C ASP A 297 -5.16 -19.87 42.38
N LYS A 298 -4.01 -19.19 42.34
CA LYS A 298 -3.90 -17.81 42.82
C LYS A 298 -4.25 -16.81 41.73
N PRO A 299 -4.84 -15.65 42.09
CA PRO A 299 -5.05 -14.56 41.14
C PRO A 299 -3.77 -14.18 40.40
N LEU A 300 -3.84 -14.08 39.07
CA LEU A 300 -2.73 -13.56 38.26
C LEU A 300 -2.38 -12.12 38.62
N ILE A 301 -3.36 -11.34 39.09
CA ILE A 301 -3.18 -9.97 39.56
C ILE A 301 -3.32 -9.96 41.08
N PRO A 302 -2.27 -9.62 41.84
CA PRO A 302 -2.41 -9.41 43.28
C PRO A 302 -3.39 -8.28 43.63
N ASP A 303 -4.10 -8.43 44.75
CA ASP A 303 -5.14 -7.50 45.24
C ASP A 303 -4.72 -6.02 45.21
N LYS A 304 -3.48 -5.74 45.61
CA LYS A 304 -2.91 -4.37 45.65
C LYS A 304 -2.84 -3.66 44.29
N TYR A 305 -2.89 -4.39 43.18
CA TYR A 305 -2.83 -3.83 41.84
C TYR A 305 -4.20 -3.75 41.16
N LEU A 306 -5.26 -4.25 41.80
CA LEU A 306 -6.61 -4.11 41.27
C LEU A 306 -7.00 -2.63 41.13
N PRO A 307 -7.70 -2.26 40.06
CA PRO A 307 -8.11 -0.87 39.84
C PRO A 307 -9.12 -0.41 40.89
N ASN A 308 -9.18 0.91 41.14
CA ASN A 308 -10.19 1.56 41.98
C ASN A 308 -10.27 1.08 43.45
N GLY A 309 -9.19 0.45 43.95
CA GLY A 309 -9.16 -0.14 45.30
C GLY A 309 -10.19 -1.27 45.45
N LEU A 310 -10.35 -2.08 44.41
CA LEU A 310 -11.15 -3.31 44.47
C LEU A 310 -10.39 -4.39 45.26
N HIS A 311 -11.15 -5.28 45.87
CA HIS A 311 -10.65 -6.42 46.62
C HIS A 311 -11.22 -7.74 46.08
N TYR A 312 -10.43 -8.80 46.08
CA TYR A 312 -10.97 -10.14 45.89
C TYR A 312 -11.82 -10.55 47.08
N LEU A 313 -12.97 -11.18 46.82
CA LEU A 313 -13.75 -11.83 47.86
C LEU A 313 -13.02 -13.11 48.31
N THR A 314 -12.14 -12.96 49.31
CA THR A 314 -11.28 -14.04 49.82
C THR A 314 -12.03 -15.07 50.65
N LEU A 315 -11.52 -16.29 50.69
CA LEU A 315 -11.95 -17.38 51.57
C LEU A 315 -11.67 -16.99 53.04
N PRO A 316 -12.66 -16.50 53.80
CA PRO A 316 -13.56 -17.36 54.57
C PRO A 316 -15.03 -17.31 54.11
N TYR A 317 -15.34 -16.49 53.11
CA TYR A 317 -16.66 -16.44 52.50
C TYR A 317 -16.88 -17.65 51.59
N HIS A 318 -18.04 -18.30 51.72
CA HIS A 318 -18.43 -19.42 50.85
C HIS A 318 -19.10 -18.89 49.57
N VAL A 319 -18.29 -18.42 48.63
CA VAL A 319 -18.76 -17.80 47.38
C VAL A 319 -19.72 -18.71 46.61
N ASP A 320 -19.42 -20.00 46.47
CA ASP A 320 -20.27 -20.93 45.71
C ASP A 320 -21.67 -21.10 46.31
N ARG A 321 -21.75 -21.13 47.65
CA ARG A 321 -23.03 -21.24 48.37
C ARG A 321 -23.81 -19.92 48.33
N ASP A 322 -23.13 -18.80 48.56
CA ASP A 322 -23.76 -17.51 48.84
C ASP A 322 -23.70 -16.53 47.63
N ARG A 323 -23.29 -17.00 46.43
CA ARG A 323 -23.14 -16.18 45.20
C ARG A 323 -24.33 -15.28 44.92
N THR A 324 -25.53 -15.85 44.95
CA THR A 324 -26.77 -15.09 44.67
C THR A 324 -27.00 -13.95 45.67
N HIS A 325 -26.54 -14.09 46.91
CA HIS A 325 -26.61 -13.04 47.91
C HIS A 325 -25.59 -11.94 47.65
N PHE A 326 -24.35 -12.29 47.32
CA PHE A 326 -23.29 -11.34 47.00
C PHE A 326 -23.61 -10.50 45.74
N GLU A 327 -24.12 -11.13 44.69
CA GLU A 327 -24.55 -10.44 43.46
C GLU A 327 -25.66 -9.42 43.75
N ARG A 328 -26.66 -9.79 44.57
CA ARG A 328 -27.73 -8.88 44.98
C ARG A 328 -27.24 -7.70 45.84
N LEU A 329 -26.16 -7.89 46.60
CA LEU A 329 -25.52 -6.84 47.38
C LEU A 329 -24.63 -5.92 46.52
N GLY A 330 -24.32 -6.31 45.28
CA GLY A 330 -23.54 -5.52 44.33
C GLY A 330 -22.10 -5.96 44.14
N VAL A 331 -21.71 -7.14 44.66
CA VAL A 331 -20.44 -7.79 44.32
C VAL A 331 -20.53 -8.28 42.87
N ARG A 332 -19.49 -8.07 42.08
CA ARG A 332 -19.47 -8.43 40.65
C ARG A 332 -18.38 -9.45 40.36
N ASP A 333 -18.51 -10.20 39.28
CA ASP A 333 -17.41 -11.01 38.78
C ASP A 333 -16.29 -10.13 38.20
N MET A 334 -15.07 -10.64 38.24
CA MET A 334 -13.92 -10.01 37.60
C MET A 334 -14.14 -9.90 36.08
N SER A 335 -13.89 -8.72 35.53
CA SER A 335 -14.02 -8.46 34.09
C SER A 335 -12.65 -8.39 33.43
N ASN A 336 -12.60 -8.59 32.11
CA ASN A 336 -11.39 -8.38 31.31
C ASN A 336 -10.84 -6.95 31.48
N GLU A 337 -11.71 -5.95 31.69
CA GLU A 337 -11.26 -4.58 31.96
C GLU A 337 -10.55 -4.46 33.31
N HIS A 338 -11.07 -5.10 34.36
CA HIS A 338 -10.38 -5.15 35.65
C HIS A 338 -9.00 -5.81 35.52
N PHE A 339 -8.91 -6.89 34.74
CA PHE A 339 -7.67 -7.60 34.47
C PHE A 339 -6.63 -6.74 33.75
N VAL A 340 -6.99 -6.11 32.62
CA VAL A 340 -6.06 -5.29 31.82
C VAL A 340 -5.62 -4.03 32.59
N ASN A 341 -6.53 -3.38 33.32
CA ASN A 341 -6.16 -2.25 34.17
C ASN A 341 -5.26 -2.70 35.34
N GLY A 342 -5.50 -3.89 35.90
CA GLY A 342 -4.65 -4.50 36.92
C GLY A 342 -3.22 -4.77 36.42
N LEU A 343 -3.08 -5.32 35.22
CA LEU A 343 -1.78 -5.49 34.55
C LEU A 343 -1.08 -4.15 34.32
N SER A 344 -1.83 -3.12 33.93
CA SER A 344 -1.27 -1.77 33.75
C SER A 344 -0.69 -1.22 35.06
N ASN A 345 -1.36 -1.46 36.19
CA ASN A 345 -0.87 -1.08 37.52
C ASN A 345 0.36 -1.92 37.95
N MET A 346 0.50 -3.14 37.43
CA MET A 346 1.64 -4.03 37.68
C MET A 346 2.88 -3.71 36.85
N CYS A 347 2.89 -2.64 36.03
CA CYS A 347 3.89 -2.37 35.00
C CYS A 347 5.35 -2.69 35.40
N SER A 348 5.84 -2.23 36.56
CA SER A 348 7.23 -2.46 37.00
C SER A 348 7.52 -3.86 37.54
N GLN A 349 6.48 -4.64 37.83
CA GLN A 349 6.55 -5.96 38.47
C GLN A 349 6.30 -7.10 37.49
N MET A 350 5.70 -6.80 36.33
CA MET A 350 5.51 -7.78 35.26
C MET A 350 6.83 -8.45 34.87
N PRO A 351 7.96 -7.73 34.67
CA PRO A 351 9.25 -8.36 34.32
C PRO A 351 9.79 -9.35 35.36
N MET A 352 9.36 -9.23 36.62
CA MET A 352 9.83 -10.08 37.72
C MET A 352 9.00 -11.36 37.88
N GLN A 353 7.96 -11.55 37.07
CA GLN A 353 7.09 -12.71 37.16
C GLN A 353 7.71 -13.93 36.47
N PRO A 354 7.38 -15.16 36.91
CA PRO A 354 7.87 -16.37 36.27
C PRO A 354 7.27 -16.58 34.87
N SER A 355 7.96 -17.34 34.01
CA SER A 355 7.50 -17.61 32.63
C SER A 355 6.08 -18.21 32.56
N ALA A 356 5.71 -19.08 33.50
CA ALA A 356 4.36 -19.66 33.59
C ALA A 356 3.27 -18.60 33.82
N TRP A 357 3.58 -17.53 34.57
CA TRP A 357 2.66 -16.40 34.75
C TRP A 357 2.49 -15.61 33.46
N HIS A 358 3.59 -15.32 32.75
CA HIS A 358 3.55 -14.62 31.47
C HIS A 358 2.73 -15.39 30.43
N GLU A 359 2.87 -16.72 30.41
CA GLU A 359 2.11 -17.58 29.50
C GLU A 359 0.60 -17.50 29.77
N ALA A 360 0.18 -17.62 31.03
CA ALA A 360 -1.22 -17.51 31.44
C ALA A 360 -1.80 -16.12 31.13
N VAL A 361 -1.04 -15.05 31.41
CA VAL A 361 -1.44 -13.67 31.11
C VAL A 361 -1.59 -13.47 29.60
N CYS A 362 -0.61 -13.88 28.79
CA CYS A 362 -0.68 -13.74 27.35
C CYS A 362 -1.86 -14.52 26.75
N SER A 363 -2.12 -15.73 27.25
CA SER A 363 -3.29 -16.53 26.85
C SER A 363 -4.61 -15.78 27.13
N LYS A 364 -4.77 -15.19 28.32
CA LYS A 364 -5.98 -14.42 28.66
C LYS A 364 -6.09 -13.11 27.85
N LEU A 365 -4.97 -12.44 27.58
CA LEU A 365 -4.93 -11.23 26.75
C LEU A 365 -5.36 -11.52 25.31
N LEU A 366 -4.95 -12.66 24.74
CA LEU A 366 -5.39 -13.09 23.41
C LEU A 366 -6.91 -13.27 23.33
N GLN A 367 -7.51 -13.90 24.33
CA GLN A 367 -8.96 -14.11 24.39
C GLN A 367 -9.76 -12.80 24.43
N CYS A 368 -9.18 -11.73 24.99
CA CYS A 368 -9.84 -10.43 25.12
C CYS A 368 -9.30 -9.33 24.20
N TRP A 369 -8.42 -9.69 23.25
CA TRP A 369 -7.72 -8.75 22.36
C TRP A 369 -8.67 -7.78 21.65
N TYR A 370 -9.69 -8.30 20.96
CA TYR A 370 -10.59 -7.49 20.11
C TYR A 370 -11.27 -6.32 20.83
N ARG A 371 -11.52 -6.44 22.14
CA ARG A 371 -12.19 -5.41 22.93
C ARG A 371 -11.22 -4.45 23.62
N HIS A 372 -9.97 -4.85 23.82
CA HIS A 372 -9.01 -4.12 24.66
C HIS A 372 -7.65 -3.86 24.00
N ALA A 373 -7.49 -4.12 22.70
CA ALA A 373 -6.23 -4.00 21.97
C ALA A 373 -5.46 -2.70 22.25
N TYR A 374 -6.15 -1.56 22.34
CA TYR A 374 -5.53 -0.27 22.66
C TYR A 374 -4.81 -0.26 24.02
N LYS A 375 -5.45 -0.74 25.09
CA LYS A 375 -4.84 -0.82 26.42
C LYS A 375 -3.76 -1.91 26.47
N ILE A 376 -3.98 -3.03 25.78
CA ILE A 376 -3.00 -4.13 25.73
C ILE A 376 -1.70 -3.68 25.07
N ARG A 377 -1.76 -2.86 24.00
CA ARG A 377 -0.57 -2.31 23.34
C ARG A 377 0.26 -1.37 24.23
N GLN A 378 -0.32 -0.82 25.29
CA GLN A 378 0.39 0.04 26.24
C GLN A 378 1.12 -0.74 27.33
N LEU A 379 0.85 -2.05 27.47
CA LEU A 379 1.50 -2.89 28.47
C LEU A 379 2.97 -3.13 28.09
N HIS A 380 3.88 -2.95 29.05
CA HIS A 380 5.30 -3.28 28.92
C HIS A 380 5.50 -4.79 29.05
N ILE A 381 5.08 -5.54 28.02
CA ILE A 381 5.03 -7.01 28.02
C ILE A 381 6.05 -7.66 27.07
N LEU A 382 6.79 -6.86 26.28
CA LEU A 382 7.79 -7.36 25.33
C LEU A 382 9.20 -7.32 25.95
N PRO A 383 9.82 -8.48 26.26
CA PRO A 383 11.18 -8.55 26.78
C PRO A 383 12.23 -8.44 25.66
N LEU A 384 13.13 -7.46 25.76
CA LEU A 384 14.25 -7.29 24.84
C LEU A 384 15.50 -8.03 25.33
N GLY A 385 16.41 -8.36 24.41
CA GLY A 385 17.67 -9.06 24.72
C GLY A 385 18.63 -8.30 25.64
N ASP A 386 18.48 -6.97 25.75
CA ASP A 386 19.23 -6.12 26.68
C ASP A 386 18.67 -6.14 28.12
N GLY A 387 17.59 -6.91 28.36
CA GLY A 387 16.90 -7.02 29.65
C GLY A 387 15.83 -5.94 29.88
N SER A 388 15.65 -5.00 28.97
CA SER A 388 14.58 -3.99 29.05
C SER A 388 13.23 -4.55 28.57
N TRP A 389 12.13 -3.94 29.03
CA TRP A 389 10.77 -4.33 28.64
C TRP A 389 10.05 -3.16 28.01
N VAL A 390 9.45 -3.38 26.84
CA VAL A 390 8.84 -2.32 26.03
C VAL A 390 7.37 -2.61 25.73
N SER A 391 6.65 -1.55 25.37
CA SER A 391 5.24 -1.64 25.01
C SER A 391 5.02 -2.08 23.57
N GLY A 392 3.84 -2.65 23.31
CA GLY A 392 3.38 -2.98 21.97
C GLY A 392 3.22 -1.79 21.00
N ASN A 393 3.29 -0.55 21.49
CA ASN A 393 3.30 0.63 20.63
C ASN A 393 4.67 0.87 19.98
N SER A 394 5.73 0.22 20.46
CA SER A 394 7.10 0.40 19.97
C SER A 394 7.56 -0.77 19.06
N THR A 395 6.61 -1.50 18.47
CA THR A 395 6.84 -2.78 17.78
C THR A 395 7.35 -2.68 16.34
N SER A 396 7.39 -1.49 15.73
CA SER A 396 7.89 -1.30 14.36
C SER A 396 9.31 -1.83 14.15
N ASP A 397 10.10 -1.85 15.21
CA ASP A 397 11.52 -2.20 15.18
C ASP A 397 11.86 -3.39 16.06
N ILE A 398 10.87 -4.20 16.47
CA ILE A 398 11.08 -5.35 17.34
C ILE A 398 10.90 -6.64 16.55
N CYS A 399 11.90 -7.51 16.59
CA CYS A 399 11.87 -8.80 15.92
C CYS A 399 12.07 -9.97 16.89
N PHE A 400 11.50 -11.12 16.54
CA PHE A 400 11.92 -12.38 17.16
C PHE A 400 13.36 -12.68 16.77
N ASP A 401 14.10 -13.29 17.71
CA ASP A 401 15.42 -13.85 17.44
C ASP A 401 15.32 -14.87 16.29
N SER A 402 16.27 -14.80 15.36
CA SER A 402 16.22 -15.57 14.12
C SER A 402 17.57 -16.22 13.88
N GLU A 403 17.59 -17.37 13.22
CA GLU A 403 18.81 -18.06 12.79
C GLU A 403 19.63 -17.29 11.74
N LEU A 404 19.20 -16.07 11.38
CA LEU A 404 19.95 -15.19 10.47
C LEU A 404 21.31 -14.86 11.06
N ALA A 405 22.33 -14.81 10.20
CA ALA A 405 23.64 -14.30 10.56
C ALA A 405 23.53 -12.90 11.22
N VAL A 406 24.51 -12.55 12.07
CA VAL A 406 24.54 -11.34 12.91
C VAL A 406 23.90 -10.12 12.21
N ILE A 407 22.71 -9.72 12.69
CA ILE A 407 22.01 -8.52 12.22
C ILE A 407 22.84 -7.29 12.62
N PRO A 408 23.12 -6.35 11.70
CA PRO A 408 23.84 -5.13 12.04
C PRO A 408 23.14 -4.32 13.14
N GLN A 409 23.89 -3.91 14.17
CA GLN A 409 23.35 -3.34 15.41
C GLN A 409 22.84 -1.89 15.25
N ASP A 410 23.32 -1.19 14.23
CA ASP A 410 23.04 0.21 13.93
C ASP A 410 21.75 0.43 13.12
N LEU A 411 21.02 -0.64 12.78
CA LEU A 411 19.73 -0.60 12.09
C LEU A 411 18.54 -0.24 13.00
N GLY A 412 18.80 -0.04 14.29
CA GLY A 412 17.76 0.23 15.30
C GLY A 412 16.79 -0.93 15.55
N LEU A 413 17.07 -2.11 14.98
CA LEU A 413 16.28 -3.33 15.20
C LEU A 413 16.60 -3.91 16.59
N ARG A 414 15.57 -4.07 17.41
CA ARG A 414 15.66 -4.63 18.76
C ARG A 414 15.17 -6.07 18.77
N ILE A 415 16.01 -6.98 19.23
CA ILE A 415 15.71 -8.41 19.24
C ILE A 415 15.08 -8.78 20.58
N LEU A 416 14.01 -9.56 20.56
CA LEU A 416 13.41 -10.12 21.77
C LEU A 416 14.37 -11.11 22.45
N GLN A 417 14.21 -11.30 23.76
CA GLN A 417 15.01 -12.28 24.50
C GLN A 417 14.95 -13.68 23.84
N PRO A 418 16.08 -14.40 23.69
CA PRO A 418 16.07 -15.79 23.23
C PRO A 418 15.21 -16.64 24.19
N ASP A 419 14.58 -17.71 23.67
CA ASP A 419 13.68 -18.63 24.40
C ASP A 419 12.18 -18.27 24.44
N ILE A 420 11.61 -17.83 23.30
CA ILE A 420 10.15 -17.70 23.12
C ILE A 420 9.67 -18.76 22.11
N PRO A 421 9.11 -19.90 22.56
CA PRO A 421 8.65 -20.95 21.66
C PRO A 421 7.51 -20.48 20.76
N GLU A 422 7.52 -20.83 19.48
CA GLU A 422 6.45 -20.48 18.52
C GLU A 422 5.08 -21.03 18.92
N SER A 423 5.05 -22.15 19.66
CA SER A 423 3.83 -22.76 20.20
C SER A 423 3.25 -22.03 21.41
N SER A 424 3.93 -21.02 21.96
CA SER A 424 3.51 -20.32 23.17
C SER A 424 2.48 -19.21 22.88
N SER A 425 1.60 -18.97 23.86
CA SER A 425 0.67 -17.84 23.88
C SER A 425 1.42 -16.51 23.88
N ARG A 426 2.63 -16.47 24.46
CA ARG A 426 3.54 -15.32 24.37
C ARG A 426 3.87 -14.99 22.92
N TYR A 427 4.36 -15.96 22.15
CA TYR A 427 4.72 -15.77 20.74
C TYR A 427 3.52 -15.25 19.94
N SER A 428 2.36 -15.91 20.10
CA SER A 428 1.12 -15.51 19.45
C SER A 428 0.72 -14.07 19.79
N LEU A 429 0.72 -13.67 21.07
CA LEU A 429 0.38 -12.29 21.45
C LEU A 429 1.36 -11.27 20.84
N PHE A 430 2.65 -11.60 20.81
CA PHE A 430 3.68 -10.70 20.30
C PHE A 430 3.52 -10.50 18.78
N GLU A 431 3.13 -11.53 18.04
CA GLU A 431 2.72 -11.37 16.63
C GLU A 431 1.50 -10.45 16.47
N TYR A 432 0.49 -10.55 17.33
CA TYR A 432 -0.66 -9.64 17.34
C TYR A 432 -0.28 -8.18 17.67
N LEU A 433 0.74 -7.98 18.51
CA LEU A 433 1.30 -6.67 18.83
C LEU A 433 2.12 -6.07 17.67
N GLY A 434 2.49 -6.87 16.67
CA GLY A 434 3.21 -6.43 15.48
C GLY A 434 4.66 -6.92 15.39
N VAL A 435 5.13 -7.71 16.36
CA VAL A 435 6.44 -8.36 16.26
C VAL A 435 6.41 -9.35 15.11
N ARG A 436 7.49 -9.39 14.33
CA ARG A 436 7.66 -10.32 13.20
C ARG A 436 9.00 -11.04 13.35
N LYS A 437 9.15 -12.21 12.74
CA LYS A 437 10.47 -12.83 12.59
C LYS A 437 11.34 -11.90 11.75
N ALA A 438 12.61 -11.74 12.12
CA ALA A 438 13.56 -11.02 11.28
C ALA A 438 13.58 -11.72 9.90
N ASN A 439 13.26 -10.96 8.86
CA ASN A 439 13.25 -11.44 7.48
C ASN A 439 14.49 -10.84 6.80
N PRO A 440 15.34 -11.64 6.13
CA PRO A 440 16.49 -11.14 5.37
C PRO A 440 16.14 -9.94 4.48
N LYS A 441 14.97 -9.99 3.82
CA LYS A 441 14.46 -8.90 3.00
C LYS A 441 14.23 -7.62 3.80
N HIS A 442 13.56 -7.71 4.94
CA HIS A 442 13.26 -6.53 5.75
C HIS A 442 14.53 -5.87 6.31
N VAL A 443 15.52 -6.68 6.70
CA VAL A 443 16.82 -6.17 7.16
C VAL A 443 17.56 -5.51 5.99
N ALA A 444 17.57 -6.14 4.81
CA ALA A 444 18.16 -5.56 3.60
C ALA A 444 17.50 -4.23 3.18
N ASP A 445 16.16 -4.15 3.22
CA ASP A 445 15.40 -2.93 2.92
C ASP A 445 15.81 -1.78 3.88
N LYS A 446 15.94 -2.08 5.18
CA LYS A 446 16.41 -1.10 6.19
C LYS A 446 17.86 -0.67 5.98
N ILE A 447 18.75 -1.59 5.59
CA ILE A 447 20.13 -1.25 5.25
C ILE A 447 20.14 -0.25 4.08
N LEU A 448 19.37 -0.52 3.02
CA LEU A 448 19.29 0.38 1.87
C LEU A 448 18.70 1.75 2.24
N GLU A 449 17.61 1.78 3.02
CA GLU A 449 17.01 3.03 3.52
C GLU A 449 18.02 3.86 4.32
N LEU A 450 18.80 3.22 5.19
CA LEU A 450 19.84 3.87 5.98
C LEU A 450 20.96 4.44 5.08
N HIS A 451 21.43 3.67 4.09
CA HIS A 451 22.47 4.13 3.15
C HIS A 451 21.99 5.26 2.24
N GLN A 452 20.69 5.37 1.97
CA GLN A 452 20.08 6.47 1.21
C GLN A 452 19.89 7.73 2.05
N CYS A 453 19.37 7.60 3.28
CA CYS A 453 18.98 8.75 4.09
C CYS A 453 20.13 9.29 4.97
N CYS A 454 20.85 8.40 5.65
CA CYS A 454 21.83 8.72 6.70
C CYS A 454 22.90 7.61 6.75
N PRO A 455 23.82 7.53 5.78
CA PRO A 455 24.74 6.41 5.70
C PRO A 455 25.68 6.35 6.91
N PRO A 456 26.03 5.15 7.39
CA PRO A 456 26.96 4.98 8.49
C PRO A 456 28.32 5.62 8.18
N THR A 457 28.94 6.25 9.18
CA THR A 457 30.30 6.80 9.08
C THR A 457 31.38 5.84 9.60
N SER A 458 30.97 4.72 10.20
CA SER A 458 31.89 3.70 10.73
C SER A 458 32.23 2.68 9.65
N LEU A 459 33.52 2.45 9.42
CA LEU A 459 34.02 1.41 8.53
C LEU A 459 33.44 0.03 8.89
N GLN A 460 33.36 -0.29 10.19
CA GLN A 460 32.86 -1.58 10.66
C GLN A 460 31.37 -1.78 10.35
N SER A 461 30.57 -0.71 10.44
CA SER A 461 29.14 -0.73 10.06
C SER A 461 28.96 -0.92 8.56
N LEU A 462 29.70 -0.16 7.74
CA LEU A 462 29.59 -0.28 6.28
C LEU A 462 30.03 -1.66 5.78
N ILE A 463 31.05 -2.26 6.42
CA ILE A 463 31.46 -3.64 6.13
C ILE A 463 30.39 -4.64 6.61
N SER A 464 29.86 -4.50 7.83
CA SER A 464 28.84 -5.44 8.34
C SER A 464 27.58 -5.45 7.47
N HIS A 465 27.19 -4.29 6.93
CA HIS A 465 26.08 -4.16 5.98
C HIS A 465 26.36 -4.88 4.65
N ALA A 466 27.54 -4.66 4.06
CA ALA A 466 27.96 -5.35 2.85
C ALA A 466 28.04 -6.88 3.05
N VAL A 467 28.58 -7.32 4.20
CA VAL A 467 28.66 -8.74 4.57
C VAL A 467 27.28 -9.35 4.77
N PHE A 468 26.34 -8.65 5.40
CA PHE A 468 24.97 -9.12 5.56
C PHE A 468 24.31 -9.35 4.19
N MET A 469 24.46 -8.38 3.27
CA MET A 469 23.90 -8.45 1.91
C MET A 469 24.53 -9.58 1.09
N PHE A 470 25.84 -9.79 1.22
CA PHE A 470 26.52 -10.91 0.58
C PHE A 470 26.06 -12.26 1.13
N ASN A 471 26.03 -12.45 2.45
CA ASN A 471 25.66 -13.73 3.06
C ASN A 471 24.23 -14.15 2.71
N HIS A 472 23.33 -13.18 2.51
CA HIS A 472 21.94 -13.44 2.17
C HIS A 472 21.62 -13.30 0.67
N ARG A 473 22.61 -13.10 -0.22
CA ARG A 473 22.43 -12.85 -1.66
C ARG A 473 21.58 -13.88 -2.41
N HIS A 474 21.52 -15.11 -1.92
CA HIS A 474 20.73 -16.20 -2.52
C HIS A 474 19.33 -16.36 -1.88
N SER A 475 18.98 -15.54 -0.90
CA SER A 475 17.66 -15.57 -0.26
C SER A 475 16.60 -14.99 -1.19
N THR A 476 15.37 -15.50 -1.09
CA THR A 476 14.27 -15.08 -1.96
C THR A 476 13.86 -13.62 -1.72
N ASN A 477 13.69 -12.85 -2.80
CA ASN A 477 13.23 -11.46 -2.79
C ASN A 477 14.11 -10.45 -2.02
N ILE A 478 15.41 -10.70 -1.90
CA ILE A 478 16.38 -9.71 -1.40
C ILE A 478 16.53 -8.58 -2.44
N PRO A 479 16.50 -7.30 -2.04
CA PRO A 479 16.77 -6.18 -2.95
C PRO A 479 18.24 -6.21 -3.40
N GLU A 480 18.50 -5.68 -4.60
CA GLU A 480 19.86 -5.56 -5.11
C GLU A 480 20.70 -4.65 -4.21
N ALA A 481 21.98 -4.98 -4.04
CA ALA A 481 22.92 -4.21 -3.21
C ALA A 481 23.36 -2.89 -3.86
N ILE A 482 22.81 -2.56 -5.03
CA ILE A 482 23.10 -1.35 -5.79
C ILE A 482 22.63 -0.13 -4.98
N GLY A 483 23.54 0.82 -4.75
CA GLY A 483 23.27 2.04 -3.97
C GLY A 483 23.76 2.01 -2.52
N LEU A 484 24.41 0.92 -2.09
CA LEU A 484 25.14 0.92 -0.83
C LEU A 484 26.34 1.87 -0.90
N ARG A 485 26.39 2.80 0.05
CA ARG A 485 27.60 3.55 0.37
C ARG A 485 28.73 2.64 0.87
N VAL A 486 29.95 2.94 0.47
CA VAL A 486 31.20 2.28 0.91
C VAL A 486 32.20 3.33 1.37
N MET A 487 33.28 2.89 2.02
CA MET A 487 34.36 3.78 2.43
C MET A 487 35.58 3.61 1.51
N ASP A 488 36.19 4.72 1.11
CA ASP A 488 37.44 4.73 0.36
C ASP A 488 38.68 4.64 1.27
N GLU A 489 39.87 4.51 0.67
CA GLU A 489 41.14 4.45 1.40
C GLU A 489 41.48 5.72 2.20
N GLU A 490 40.86 6.87 1.88
CA GLU A 490 41.03 8.13 2.62
C GLU A 490 40.05 8.25 3.81
N GLY A 491 39.19 7.24 4.01
CA GLY A 491 38.22 7.21 5.11
C GLY A 491 36.94 8.00 4.81
N LEU A 492 36.72 8.40 3.55
CA LEU A 492 35.53 9.13 3.13
C LEU A 492 34.48 8.15 2.60
N VAL A 493 33.22 8.44 2.92
CA VAL A 493 32.09 7.66 2.40
C VAL A 493 31.80 8.06 0.95
N ALA A 494 31.55 7.08 0.10
CA ALA A 494 31.31 7.22 -1.33
C ALA A 494 30.13 6.34 -1.76
N GLU A 495 29.52 6.62 -2.91
CA GLU A 495 28.72 5.60 -3.59
C GLU A 495 29.62 4.45 -4.06
N SER A 496 29.14 3.20 -3.97
CA SER A 496 29.92 2.04 -4.43
C SER A 496 30.32 2.12 -5.90
N GLN A 497 29.49 2.76 -6.72
CA GLN A 497 29.73 2.99 -8.15
C GLN A 497 30.74 4.10 -8.47
N GLU A 498 31.19 4.85 -7.46
CA GLU A 498 32.22 5.89 -7.61
C GLU A 498 33.62 5.39 -7.26
N VAL A 499 33.73 4.20 -6.68
CA VAL A 499 35.00 3.66 -6.21
C VAL A 499 35.52 2.54 -7.10
N TYR A 500 36.84 2.35 -7.02
CA TYR A 500 37.59 1.36 -7.75
C TYR A 500 38.18 0.30 -6.82
N ALA A 501 38.28 -0.93 -7.31
CA ALA A 501 39.05 -1.99 -6.66
C ALA A 501 39.76 -2.85 -7.70
N ASP A 502 41.08 -3.02 -7.55
CA ASP A 502 41.82 -4.00 -8.34
C ASP A 502 41.65 -5.39 -7.69
N THR A 503 40.92 -6.27 -8.38
CA THR A 503 40.76 -7.68 -7.98
C THR A 503 41.72 -8.57 -8.77
N GLN A 504 41.91 -9.82 -8.36
CA GLN A 504 42.76 -10.78 -9.11
C GLN A 504 42.06 -11.34 -10.37
N SER A 505 41.23 -10.52 -11.03
CA SER A 505 40.56 -10.88 -12.28
C SER A 505 41.58 -11.20 -13.37
N LYS A 506 41.41 -12.34 -14.05
CA LYS A 506 42.29 -12.81 -15.13
C LYS A 506 42.29 -11.93 -16.39
N ARG A 507 41.53 -10.82 -16.42
CA ARG A 507 41.29 -9.99 -17.62
C ARG A 507 41.86 -8.58 -17.56
N GLN A 508 42.34 -8.13 -16.40
CA GLN A 508 42.90 -6.79 -16.25
C GLN A 508 44.43 -6.87 -16.25
N THR A 509 45.07 -6.45 -17.34
CA THR A 509 46.54 -6.47 -17.45
C THR A 509 47.16 -5.26 -16.76
N ILE A 510 46.45 -4.13 -16.75
CA ILE A 510 46.90 -2.87 -16.14
C ILE A 510 46.05 -2.58 -14.89
N ARG A 511 46.71 -2.51 -13.74
CA ARG A 511 46.07 -2.13 -12.47
C ARG A 511 45.59 -0.69 -12.53
N MET A 512 44.35 -0.43 -12.12
CA MET A 512 43.82 0.94 -12.04
C MET A 512 44.43 1.67 -10.85
N TYR A 513 44.76 0.95 -9.77
CA TYR A 513 45.45 1.51 -8.62
C TYR A 513 46.84 2.03 -9.01
N GLY A 514 47.05 3.33 -8.85
CA GLY A 514 48.27 4.03 -9.24
C GLY A 514 48.28 4.53 -10.70
N THR A 515 47.41 4.00 -11.56
CA THR A 515 47.20 4.46 -12.95
C THR A 515 46.19 5.60 -12.98
N LEU A 516 45.00 5.39 -12.40
CA LEU A 516 44.01 6.46 -12.23
C LEU A 516 44.46 7.41 -11.11
N ARG A 517 44.45 8.71 -11.42
CA ARG A 517 44.80 9.80 -10.50
C ARG A 517 43.51 10.44 -9.93
N PRO A 518 43.61 11.30 -8.89
CA PRO A 518 42.45 12.05 -8.41
C PRO A 518 41.72 12.74 -9.57
N PRO A 519 40.38 12.64 -9.66
CA PRO A 519 39.43 12.34 -8.58
C PRO A 519 39.10 10.85 -8.34
N ALA A 520 39.81 9.88 -8.91
CA ALA A 520 39.53 8.46 -8.69
C ALA A 520 39.68 8.05 -7.20
N ARG A 521 38.68 7.32 -6.68
CA ARG A 521 38.61 6.85 -5.29
C ARG A 521 38.76 5.34 -5.24
N PHE A 522 39.58 4.80 -4.35
CA PHE A 522 39.79 3.35 -4.21
C PHE A 522 39.12 2.82 -2.94
N LEU A 523 38.49 1.65 -3.04
CA LEU A 523 37.79 0.99 -1.93
C LEU A 523 38.74 0.70 -0.76
N HIS A 524 38.30 0.95 0.47
CA HIS A 524 39.13 0.74 1.66
C HIS A 524 39.61 -0.71 1.79
N ARG A 525 40.88 -0.91 2.18
CA ARG A 525 41.54 -2.22 2.20
C ARG A 525 40.87 -3.30 3.05
N GLU A 526 40.14 -2.90 4.09
CA GLU A 526 39.40 -3.84 4.95
C GLU A 526 38.29 -4.58 4.20
N TYR A 527 37.71 -4.02 3.13
CA TYR A 527 36.78 -4.75 2.27
C TYR A 527 37.45 -5.91 1.53
N LEU A 528 38.77 -5.86 1.34
CA LEU A 528 39.55 -6.87 0.62
C LEU A 528 40.30 -7.85 1.55
N ARG A 529 40.18 -7.66 2.87
CA ARG A 529 40.91 -8.40 3.92
C ARG A 529 40.16 -9.59 4.53
N GLN A 530 39.04 -10.03 3.97
CA GLN A 530 38.32 -11.19 4.55
C GLN A 530 39.19 -12.45 4.52
N ASP A 531 39.71 -12.80 5.71
CA ASP A 531 40.52 -13.99 5.98
C ASP A 531 39.61 -15.22 6.07
N GLY A 532 39.63 -16.05 5.03
CA GLY A 532 38.93 -17.33 5.02
C GLY A 532 38.90 -17.95 3.62
N SER A 533 39.62 -19.06 3.45
CA SER A 533 39.70 -19.86 2.22
C SER A 533 38.32 -20.22 1.62
N ASP A 534 38.28 -20.31 0.30
CA ASP A 534 37.15 -20.62 -0.62
C ASP A 534 36.13 -19.50 -0.93
N GLY A 535 35.88 -18.53 -0.06
CA GLY A 535 34.88 -17.46 -0.29
C GLY A 535 35.38 -16.16 -0.94
N LYS A 536 36.69 -15.92 -1.00
CA LYS A 536 37.28 -14.63 -1.40
C LYS A 536 36.96 -14.23 -2.85
N ALA A 537 37.02 -15.19 -3.77
CA ALA A 537 36.72 -14.93 -5.18
C ALA A 537 35.24 -14.59 -5.40
N GLU A 538 34.33 -15.23 -4.66
CA GLU A 538 32.90 -14.92 -4.72
C GLU A 538 32.59 -13.55 -4.12
N TRP A 539 33.25 -13.17 -3.04
CA TRP A 539 33.14 -11.83 -2.46
C TRP A 539 33.66 -10.75 -3.40
N GLU A 540 34.84 -10.95 -4.01
CA GLU A 540 35.40 -10.01 -4.99
C GLU A 540 34.48 -9.89 -6.22
N SER A 541 33.94 -11.00 -6.75
CA SER A 541 32.95 -10.97 -7.83
C SER A 541 31.69 -10.20 -7.41
N TRP A 542 31.18 -10.45 -6.20
CA TRP A 542 29.99 -9.77 -5.69
C TRP A 542 30.20 -8.26 -5.51
N LEU A 543 31.37 -7.82 -5.06
CA LEU A 543 31.71 -6.39 -5.00
C LEU A 543 31.67 -5.72 -6.38
N LEU A 544 32.12 -6.41 -7.43
CA LEU A 544 32.09 -5.87 -8.79
C LEU A 544 30.69 -5.95 -9.41
N ASP A 545 30.10 -7.15 -9.42
CA ASP A 545 28.89 -7.46 -10.19
C ASP A 545 27.60 -7.00 -9.50
N ASN A 546 27.55 -7.04 -8.16
CA ASN A 546 26.33 -6.74 -7.40
C ASN A 546 26.39 -5.39 -6.67
N LEU A 547 27.55 -5.04 -6.12
CA LEU A 547 27.73 -3.75 -5.43
C LEU A 547 28.06 -2.61 -6.41
N GLY A 548 28.61 -2.95 -7.59
CA GLY A 548 28.92 -1.98 -8.65
C GLY A 548 30.28 -1.28 -8.49
N VAL A 549 31.21 -1.86 -7.73
CA VAL A 549 32.59 -1.35 -7.63
C VAL A 549 33.29 -1.53 -8.97
N ASN A 550 34.03 -0.52 -9.42
CA ASN A 550 34.63 -0.54 -10.76
C ASN A 550 36.01 -1.21 -10.76
N SER A 551 36.23 -2.14 -11.68
CA SER A 551 37.58 -2.67 -12.00
C SER A 551 38.21 -2.03 -13.24
N PHE A 552 37.42 -1.32 -14.04
CA PHE A 552 37.83 -0.63 -15.25
C PHE A 552 37.33 0.83 -15.20
N PRO A 553 37.89 1.76 -16.01
CA PRO A 553 37.36 3.11 -16.12
C PRO A 553 35.85 3.13 -16.39
N ARG A 554 35.14 3.99 -15.66
CA ARG A 554 33.67 4.00 -15.64
C ARG A 554 33.13 5.02 -16.64
N LEU A 555 31.87 4.83 -17.01
CA LEU A 555 31.08 5.83 -17.72
C LEU A 555 30.07 6.47 -16.78
N ILE A 556 29.82 7.76 -16.94
CA ILE A 556 28.78 8.50 -16.22
C ILE A 556 27.73 8.90 -17.25
N ASP A 557 26.55 8.27 -17.22
CA ASP A 557 25.47 8.51 -18.20
C ASP A 557 25.93 8.42 -19.67
N GLY A 558 26.81 7.45 -19.95
CA GLY A 558 27.40 7.24 -21.27
C GLY A 558 28.51 8.22 -21.65
N GLN A 559 28.90 9.14 -20.76
CA GLN A 559 30.06 10.04 -20.87
C GLN A 559 31.30 9.45 -20.22
N LEU A 560 32.49 9.89 -20.65
CA LEU A 560 33.76 9.51 -20.04
C LEU A 560 33.84 10.08 -18.61
N SER A 561 34.40 9.32 -17.66
CA SER A 561 34.56 9.84 -16.30
C SER A 561 35.71 10.84 -16.21
N PRO A 562 35.65 11.83 -15.29
CA PRO A 562 36.69 12.85 -15.15
C PRO A 562 38.08 12.26 -14.90
N GLU A 563 38.16 11.18 -14.11
CA GLU A 563 39.40 10.46 -13.85
C GLU A 563 39.96 9.75 -15.10
N PHE A 564 39.12 9.32 -16.04
CA PHE A 564 39.57 8.79 -17.31
C PHE A 564 40.03 9.89 -18.28
N GLU A 565 39.32 11.03 -18.32
CA GLU A 565 39.75 12.18 -19.12
C GLU A 565 41.13 12.69 -18.67
N ALA A 566 41.34 12.78 -17.36
CA ALA A 566 42.66 13.13 -16.79
C ALA A 566 43.74 12.08 -17.11
N LEU A 567 43.37 10.79 -17.20
CA LEU A 567 44.29 9.72 -17.56
C LEU A 567 44.82 9.89 -18.98
N VAL A 568 43.93 10.19 -19.94
CA VAL A 568 44.25 10.30 -21.37
C VAL A 568 45.35 11.32 -21.67
N GLU A 569 45.44 12.40 -20.89
CA GLU A 569 46.46 13.44 -21.09
C GLU A 569 47.88 13.02 -20.69
N MET A 570 48.02 11.99 -19.84
CA MET A 570 49.29 11.62 -19.21
C MET A 570 49.78 10.20 -19.52
N ILE A 571 48.89 9.35 -20.03
CA ILE A 571 49.19 7.94 -20.29
C ILE A 571 49.91 7.72 -21.63
N GLU A 572 50.78 6.71 -21.69
CA GLU A 572 51.41 6.29 -22.94
C GLU A 572 50.39 5.63 -23.88
N THR A 573 50.49 5.91 -25.20
CA THR A 573 49.58 5.37 -26.23
C THR A 573 49.39 3.85 -26.13
N ARG A 574 50.46 3.07 -25.91
CA ARG A 574 50.36 1.60 -25.78
C ARG A 574 49.49 1.19 -24.60
N GLN A 575 49.67 1.84 -23.45
CA GLN A 575 48.89 1.56 -22.24
C GLN A 575 47.43 2.00 -22.40
N LEU A 576 47.20 3.16 -23.03
CA LEU A 576 45.85 3.63 -23.36
C LEU A 576 45.09 2.62 -24.23
N LEU A 577 45.73 2.12 -25.29
CA LEU A 577 45.14 1.14 -26.20
C LEU A 577 44.82 -0.18 -25.47
N THR A 578 45.68 -0.63 -24.56
CA THR A 578 45.40 -1.81 -23.72
C THR A 578 44.21 -1.58 -22.79
N ILE A 579 44.14 -0.43 -22.10
CA ILE A 579 43.01 -0.10 -21.21
C ILE A 579 41.71 -0.02 -22.02
N LEU A 580 41.72 0.65 -23.18
CA LEU A 580 40.55 0.74 -24.05
C LEU A 580 40.11 -0.65 -24.53
N LYS A 581 41.05 -1.52 -24.93
CA LYS A 581 40.74 -2.90 -25.35
C LYS A 581 40.08 -3.70 -24.22
N GLU A 582 40.59 -3.62 -23.00
CA GLU A 582 40.04 -4.36 -21.85
C GLU A 582 38.69 -3.79 -21.37
N THR A 583 38.50 -2.48 -21.51
CA THR A 583 37.29 -1.77 -21.06
C THR A 583 36.16 -1.82 -22.09
N TRP A 584 36.48 -1.93 -23.39
CA TRP A 584 35.50 -1.82 -24.47
C TRP A 584 34.31 -2.79 -24.37
N PRO A 585 34.48 -4.08 -23.99
CA PRO A 585 33.34 -4.99 -23.83
C PRO A 585 32.28 -4.50 -22.83
N HIS A 586 32.67 -3.67 -21.86
CA HIS A 586 31.79 -3.06 -20.88
C HIS A 586 31.18 -1.73 -21.38
N TRP A 587 31.88 -1.01 -22.27
CA TRP A 587 31.44 0.28 -22.80
C TRP A 587 30.57 0.17 -24.06
N SER A 588 30.76 -0.85 -24.89
CA SER A 588 30.23 -0.90 -26.27
C SER A 588 28.73 -0.65 -26.38
N ASN A 589 27.95 -1.06 -25.38
CA ASN A 589 26.49 -0.95 -25.36
C ASN A 589 25.97 0.31 -24.65
N CYS A 590 26.82 1.00 -23.88
CA CYS A 590 26.40 2.07 -22.96
C CYS A 590 27.05 3.42 -23.30
N ILE A 591 28.12 3.45 -24.09
CA ILE A 591 28.83 4.68 -24.45
C ILE A 591 28.06 5.51 -25.48
N SER A 592 27.95 6.81 -25.22
CA SER A 592 27.25 7.75 -26.11
C SER A 592 28.04 8.02 -27.40
N GLU A 593 27.34 8.41 -28.47
CA GLU A 593 28.00 8.80 -29.74
C GLU A 593 28.90 10.03 -29.56
N ALA A 594 28.56 10.95 -28.66
CA ALA A 594 29.41 12.11 -28.33
C ALA A 594 30.74 11.66 -27.70
N SER A 595 30.69 10.69 -26.79
CA SER A 595 31.89 10.13 -26.15
C SER A 595 32.74 9.31 -27.11
N LYS A 596 32.11 8.56 -28.04
CA LYS A 596 32.83 7.87 -29.13
C LYS A 596 33.56 8.88 -30.01
N LEU A 597 32.93 10.01 -30.32
CA LEU A 597 33.56 11.09 -31.07
C LEU A 597 34.73 11.69 -30.28
N GLN A 598 34.54 12.00 -28.99
CA GLN A 598 35.59 12.50 -28.11
C GLN A 598 36.79 11.55 -28.04
N LEU A 599 36.55 10.24 -27.87
CA LEU A 599 37.59 9.22 -27.93
C LEU A 599 38.30 9.20 -29.28
N SER A 600 37.57 9.35 -30.39
CA SER A 600 38.16 9.38 -31.73
C SER A 600 39.06 10.60 -32.00
N GLU A 601 38.86 11.70 -31.27
CA GLU A 601 39.70 12.91 -31.35
C GLU A 601 40.97 12.81 -30.50
N ILE A 602 41.12 11.81 -29.63
CA ILE A 602 42.31 11.66 -28.78
C ILE A 602 43.56 11.54 -29.65
N VAL A 603 44.56 12.36 -29.33
CA VAL A 603 45.86 12.38 -30.00
C VAL A 603 46.72 11.23 -29.47
N VAL A 604 47.14 10.36 -30.37
CA VAL A 604 47.97 9.19 -30.08
C VAL A 604 49.26 9.24 -30.89
N ASP A 605 50.29 8.57 -30.38
CA ASP A 605 51.57 8.38 -31.05
C ASP A 605 51.49 7.17 -31.99
N CYS A 606 51.81 7.36 -33.27
CA CYS A 606 51.82 6.32 -34.29
C CYS A 606 53.18 5.59 -34.35
N GLU A 607 53.24 4.43 -35.02
CA GLU A 607 54.48 3.67 -35.26
C GLU A 607 55.58 4.49 -35.97
N ASP A 608 55.18 5.43 -36.83
CA ASP A 608 56.07 6.33 -37.58
C ASP A 608 56.57 7.53 -36.76
N GLY A 609 56.17 7.63 -35.49
CA GLY A 609 56.48 8.75 -34.60
C GLY A 609 55.62 10.01 -34.82
N SER A 610 54.65 9.97 -35.74
CA SER A 610 53.70 11.06 -35.93
C SER A 610 52.63 11.07 -34.82
N LYS A 611 52.15 12.27 -34.48
CA LYS A 611 51.01 12.44 -33.57
C LYS A 611 49.75 12.69 -34.37
N ARG A 612 48.75 11.84 -34.21
CA ARG A 612 47.50 11.86 -34.97
C ARG A 612 46.32 11.61 -34.05
N SER A 613 45.16 12.16 -34.39
CA SER A 613 43.92 11.78 -33.70
C SER A 613 43.52 10.36 -34.11
N LEU A 614 42.95 9.58 -33.19
CA LEU A 614 42.55 8.18 -33.41
C LEU A 614 41.75 7.98 -34.72
N LYS A 615 40.78 8.84 -35.04
CA LYS A 615 39.98 8.77 -36.29
C LYS A 615 40.79 8.86 -37.59
N THR A 616 42.02 9.36 -37.51
CA THR A 616 42.92 9.53 -38.67
C THR A 616 44.04 8.49 -38.71
N THR A 617 43.97 7.48 -37.83
CA THR A 617 44.96 6.40 -37.73
C THR A 617 44.44 5.10 -38.35
N PHE A 618 45.39 4.19 -38.61
CA PHE A 618 45.12 2.91 -39.26
C PHE A 618 45.55 1.75 -38.39
N LEU A 619 44.81 0.65 -38.47
CA LEU A 619 45.27 -0.63 -37.91
C LEU A 619 46.04 -1.39 -38.99
N LYS A 620 47.27 -1.80 -38.67
CA LYS A 620 48.19 -2.48 -39.60
C LYS A 620 47.76 -3.92 -39.88
N ARG A 621 46.70 -4.10 -40.67
CA ARG A 621 46.13 -5.41 -41.00
C ARG A 621 45.72 -5.56 -42.46
N GLY A 622 45.84 -6.78 -42.98
CA GLY A 622 45.36 -7.15 -44.32
C GLY A 622 45.96 -6.28 -45.44
N PRO A 623 45.15 -5.79 -46.39
CA PRO A 623 45.63 -4.99 -47.52
C PRO A 623 46.21 -3.62 -47.15
N LEU A 624 45.84 -3.06 -45.99
CA LEU A 624 46.33 -1.75 -45.53
C LEU A 624 47.84 -1.78 -45.24
N ALA A 625 48.38 -2.92 -44.81
CA ALA A 625 49.81 -3.09 -44.55
C ALA A 625 50.70 -2.89 -45.80
N LYS A 626 50.12 -2.88 -47.00
CA LYS A 626 50.84 -2.60 -48.26
C LYS A 626 51.18 -1.12 -48.45
N TYR A 627 50.62 -0.23 -47.63
CA TYR A 627 50.82 1.21 -47.71
C TYR A 627 51.62 1.69 -46.47
N PRO A 628 52.96 1.70 -46.54
CA PRO A 628 53.80 2.04 -45.39
C PRO A 628 53.67 3.50 -44.94
N ASP A 629 53.17 4.38 -45.81
CA ASP A 629 53.02 5.82 -45.55
C ASP A 629 51.79 6.16 -44.67
N LEU A 630 51.01 5.15 -44.27
CA LEU A 630 49.84 5.34 -43.41
C LEU A 630 50.24 5.41 -41.92
N PRO A 631 49.63 6.32 -41.13
CA PRO A 631 49.91 6.43 -39.70
C PRO A 631 49.29 5.26 -38.91
N PHE A 632 50.08 4.20 -38.69
CA PHE A 632 49.64 3.00 -37.96
C PHE A 632 49.72 3.15 -36.44
N LEU A 633 48.76 2.57 -35.71
CA LEU A 633 48.80 2.48 -34.25
C LEU A 633 49.87 1.49 -33.75
N PRO A 634 50.58 1.78 -32.64
CA PRO A 634 51.68 0.96 -32.11
C PRO A 634 51.16 -0.28 -31.35
N ILE A 635 50.62 -1.25 -32.09
CA ILE A 635 49.97 -2.45 -31.55
C ILE A 635 50.78 -3.70 -31.93
N ASP A 636 51.17 -4.51 -30.95
CA ASP A 636 52.03 -5.68 -31.17
C ASP A 636 51.31 -6.83 -31.93
N GLU A 637 49.98 -6.99 -31.76
CA GLU A 637 49.15 -7.99 -32.45
C GLU A 637 47.93 -7.37 -33.18
N PRO A 638 48.12 -6.65 -34.31
CA PRO A 638 47.07 -5.87 -34.97
C PRO A 638 46.03 -6.73 -35.72
N ILE A 639 46.25 -8.04 -35.82
CA ILE A 639 45.35 -9.00 -36.49
C ILE A 639 44.27 -9.52 -35.52
N SER A 640 44.46 -9.37 -34.19
CA SER A 640 43.50 -9.86 -33.22
C SER A 640 42.12 -9.20 -33.39
N PRO A 641 41.01 -9.97 -33.38
CA PRO A 641 39.66 -9.41 -33.47
C PRO A 641 39.30 -8.53 -32.27
N ASP A 642 40.04 -8.64 -31.16
CA ASP A 642 39.85 -7.77 -29.99
C ASP A 642 40.07 -6.29 -30.30
N TRP A 643 40.68 -5.95 -31.44
CA TRP A 643 40.89 -4.57 -31.90
C TRP A 643 39.81 -4.05 -32.86
N ASP A 644 38.83 -4.88 -33.24
CA ASP A 644 37.76 -4.47 -34.16
C ASP A 644 36.93 -3.30 -33.62
N PHE A 645 36.89 -3.12 -32.30
CA PHE A 645 36.21 -2.00 -31.69
C PHE A 645 36.72 -0.63 -32.12
N LEU A 646 37.99 -0.53 -32.52
CA LEU A 646 38.60 0.72 -32.98
C LEU A 646 37.88 1.30 -34.20
N HIS A 647 37.17 0.46 -34.99
CA HIS A 647 36.28 0.93 -36.05
C HIS A 647 35.17 1.84 -35.52
N SER A 648 34.63 1.54 -34.34
CA SER A 648 33.62 2.38 -33.67
C SER A 648 34.20 3.74 -33.23
N LEU A 649 35.52 3.81 -33.04
CA LEU A 649 36.29 5.03 -32.80
C LEU A 649 36.85 5.65 -34.08
N LYS A 650 36.30 5.26 -35.24
CA LYS A 650 36.65 5.76 -36.58
C LYS A 650 38.10 5.47 -37.02
N VAL A 651 38.80 4.56 -36.36
CA VAL A 651 40.10 4.05 -36.86
C VAL A 651 39.84 3.21 -38.11
N THR A 652 40.60 3.45 -39.18
CA THR A 652 40.40 2.72 -40.43
C THR A 652 41.01 1.33 -40.34
N LEU A 653 40.15 0.32 -40.50
CA LEU A 653 40.52 -1.09 -40.35
C LEU A 653 40.55 -1.89 -41.67
N GLN A 654 39.98 -1.34 -42.74
CA GLN A 654 39.88 -1.96 -44.07
C GLN A 654 39.84 -0.90 -45.19
N MET A 655 40.02 -1.32 -46.45
CA MET A 655 39.91 -0.44 -47.63
C MET A 655 38.46 -0.38 -48.12
N ASP A 656 37.64 0.46 -47.49
CA ASP A 656 36.23 0.70 -47.85
C ASP A 656 36.05 1.94 -48.74
N GLY A 657 34.82 2.23 -49.16
CA GLY A 657 34.48 3.41 -49.95
C GLY A 657 34.94 4.74 -49.33
N THR A 658 34.98 4.85 -47.99
CA THR A 658 35.44 6.07 -47.29
C THR A 658 36.94 6.27 -47.40
N PHE A 659 37.73 5.18 -47.36
CA PHE A 659 39.17 5.22 -47.62
C PHE A 659 39.48 5.77 -49.01
N PHE A 660 38.82 5.27 -50.05
CA PHE A 660 39.03 5.75 -51.43
C PHE A 660 38.52 7.17 -51.65
N LEU A 661 37.44 7.58 -50.96
CA LEU A 661 36.97 8.96 -50.97
C LEU A 661 37.98 9.92 -50.34
N GLY A 662 38.57 9.54 -49.19
CA GLY A 662 39.63 10.32 -48.55
C GLY A 662 40.85 10.49 -49.46
N ARG A 663 41.28 9.42 -50.14
CA ARG A 663 42.37 9.49 -51.12
C ARG A 663 42.04 10.37 -52.33
N LEU A 664 40.80 10.39 -52.79
CA LEU A 664 40.36 11.29 -53.87
C LEU A 664 40.46 12.76 -53.45
N ILE A 665 40.05 13.08 -52.22
CA ILE A 665 40.16 14.42 -51.65
C ILE A 665 41.64 14.82 -51.51
N ASP A 666 42.49 13.92 -51.03
CA ASP A 666 43.93 14.17 -50.88
C ASP A 666 44.64 14.37 -52.24
N LEU A 667 44.21 13.69 -53.31
CA LEU A 667 44.68 13.95 -54.68
C LEU A 667 44.26 15.34 -55.17
N LYS A 668 42.98 15.72 -54.94
CA LYS A 668 42.46 17.04 -55.31
C LYS A 668 43.13 18.18 -54.54
N ASP A 669 43.50 17.96 -53.28
CA ASP A 669 44.24 18.91 -52.45
C ASP A 669 45.78 18.86 -52.68
N GLY A 670 46.26 18.03 -53.61
CA GLY A 670 47.68 17.96 -54.01
C GLY A 670 48.60 17.28 -52.99
N LYS A 671 48.06 16.54 -52.01
CA LYS A 671 48.83 15.81 -51.00
C LYS A 671 49.43 14.50 -51.54
N ILE A 672 48.90 14.00 -52.65
CA ILE A 672 49.34 12.78 -53.33
C ILE A 672 49.66 13.17 -54.79
N GLN A 673 50.84 12.82 -55.30
CA GLN A 673 51.34 13.25 -56.63
C GLN A 673 51.22 12.16 -57.71
N ASP A 674 50.29 11.21 -57.58
CA ASP A 674 50.20 10.03 -58.45
C ASP A 674 49.13 10.20 -59.54
N GLY A 675 49.58 10.39 -60.79
CA GLY A 675 48.76 10.79 -61.94
C GLY A 675 47.95 9.67 -62.62
N GLU A 676 48.24 8.39 -62.37
CA GLU A 676 47.46 7.26 -62.92
C GLU A 676 46.32 6.79 -61.98
N ALA A 677 46.12 7.46 -60.83
CA ALA A 677 45.26 6.94 -59.76
C ALA A 677 43.77 7.35 -59.81
N ILE A 678 43.37 8.38 -60.58
CA ILE A 678 41.99 8.94 -60.47
C ILE A 678 40.93 7.97 -61.02
N TYR A 679 41.17 7.39 -62.19
CA TYR A 679 40.22 6.43 -62.79
C TYR A 679 40.10 5.15 -61.95
N GLU A 680 41.20 4.67 -61.37
CA GLU A 680 41.19 3.51 -60.47
C GLU A 680 40.43 3.82 -59.18
N ILE A 681 40.64 5.00 -58.58
CA ILE A 681 39.88 5.44 -57.40
C ILE A 681 38.39 5.56 -57.71
N TYR A 682 38.00 6.16 -58.85
CA TYR A 682 36.60 6.15 -59.26
C TYR A 682 36.05 4.74 -59.50
N SER A 683 36.86 3.83 -60.05
CA SER A 683 36.45 2.44 -60.25
C SER A 683 36.24 1.71 -58.90
N GLN A 684 37.12 1.94 -57.92
CA GLN A 684 36.96 1.41 -56.56
C GLN A 684 35.76 2.04 -55.85
N LEU A 685 35.56 3.36 -55.98
CA LEU A 685 34.37 4.05 -55.47
C LEU A 685 33.07 3.54 -56.13
N GLN A 686 33.09 3.19 -57.42
CA GLN A 686 31.93 2.58 -58.10
C GLN A 686 31.62 1.18 -57.56
N ALA A 687 32.66 0.37 -57.30
CA ALA A 687 32.53 -0.99 -56.79
C ALA A 687 32.11 -1.02 -55.31
N ARG A 688 32.54 -0.02 -54.54
CA ARG A 688 32.39 0.09 -53.08
C ARG A 688 31.50 1.26 -52.66
N PHE A 689 30.67 1.74 -53.57
CA PHE A 689 29.81 2.90 -53.32
C PHE A 689 28.86 2.67 -52.15
N ASP A 690 28.37 1.44 -52.02
CA ASP A 690 27.43 1.05 -50.97
C ASP A 690 28.08 0.98 -49.58
N ASP A 691 29.42 1.06 -49.48
CA ASP A 691 30.14 1.12 -48.20
C ASP A 691 29.83 2.43 -47.43
N ASP A 692 29.62 3.55 -48.14
CA ASP A 692 29.16 4.84 -47.58
C ASP A 692 28.48 5.71 -48.65
N ALA A 693 27.33 5.21 -49.14
CA ALA A 693 26.62 5.86 -50.23
C ALA A 693 26.22 7.32 -49.92
N GLN A 694 25.92 7.63 -48.66
CA GLN A 694 25.50 8.97 -48.25
C GLN A 694 26.71 9.92 -48.15
N GLY A 695 27.79 9.54 -47.45
CA GLY A 695 28.98 10.37 -47.35
C GLY A 695 29.65 10.62 -48.69
N ILE A 696 29.65 9.65 -49.59
CA ILE A 696 30.16 9.82 -50.97
C ILE A 696 29.27 10.82 -51.74
N ARG A 697 27.93 10.73 -51.65
CA ARG A 697 27.03 11.72 -52.32
C ARG A 697 27.23 13.12 -51.79
N ASP A 698 27.36 13.26 -50.47
CA ASP A 698 27.51 14.55 -49.81
C ASP A 698 28.85 15.19 -50.19
N ALA A 699 29.93 14.41 -50.24
CA ALA A 699 31.25 14.88 -50.67
C ALA A 699 31.24 15.36 -52.14
N PHE A 700 30.66 14.59 -53.07
CA PHE A 700 30.57 15.00 -54.49
C PHE A 700 29.63 16.18 -54.74
N SER A 701 28.71 16.45 -53.81
CA SER A 701 27.81 17.61 -53.89
C SER A 701 28.46 18.88 -53.34
N THR A 702 29.30 18.75 -52.32
CA THR A 702 29.93 19.88 -51.61
C THR A 702 31.30 20.25 -52.15
N ILE A 703 32.09 19.26 -52.62
CA ILE A 703 33.47 19.42 -53.06
C ILE A 703 33.55 19.18 -54.58
N PRO A 704 34.38 19.93 -55.34
CA PRO A 704 34.61 19.65 -56.75
C PRO A 704 35.47 18.39 -56.89
N LEU A 705 34.82 17.23 -57.02
CA LEU A 705 35.47 15.91 -57.07
C LEU A 705 35.40 15.24 -58.45
N ILE A 706 34.97 15.97 -59.50
CA ILE A 706 34.93 15.45 -60.88
C ILE A 706 36.14 16.00 -61.65
N ALA A 707 37.06 15.13 -62.02
CA ALA A 707 38.26 15.46 -62.79
C ALA A 707 37.94 15.59 -64.29
N VAL A 708 38.30 16.73 -64.90
CA VAL A 708 38.16 16.99 -66.33
C VAL A 708 39.53 17.39 -66.90
N PRO A 709 40.05 16.68 -67.92
CA PRO A 709 41.32 17.04 -68.54
C PRO A 709 41.17 18.28 -69.42
N VAL A 710 42.01 19.30 -69.19
CA VAL A 710 42.11 20.53 -70.00
C VAL A 710 43.59 20.87 -70.20
N ASP A 711 44.07 20.88 -71.45
CA ASP A 711 45.43 21.31 -71.84
C ASP A 711 46.56 20.80 -70.90
N ASP A 712 46.65 19.47 -70.73
CA ASP A 712 47.59 18.73 -69.85
C ASP A 712 47.43 18.92 -68.33
N GLU A 713 46.43 19.68 -67.86
CA GLU A 713 46.09 19.80 -66.44
C GLU A 713 44.72 19.18 -66.10
N THR A 714 44.58 18.68 -64.86
CA THR A 714 43.30 18.17 -64.35
C THR A 714 42.52 19.28 -63.66
N LYS A 715 41.41 19.70 -64.27
CA LYS A 715 40.47 20.66 -63.68
C LYS A 715 39.38 19.92 -62.90
N TRP A 716 39.21 20.28 -61.64
CA TRP A 716 38.17 19.72 -60.79
C TRP A 716 36.88 20.55 -60.88
N ILE A 717 35.76 19.93 -61.24
CA ILE A 717 34.44 20.57 -61.36
C ILE A 717 33.44 20.00 -60.36
N HIS A 718 32.43 20.81 -60.02
CA HIS A 718 31.29 20.37 -59.24
C HIS A 718 30.32 19.53 -60.09
N LYS A 719 29.55 18.68 -59.41
CA LYS A 719 28.45 17.91 -60.00
C LYS A 719 27.49 18.75 -60.86
N SER A 720 27.22 20.01 -60.48
CA SER A 720 26.32 20.92 -61.21
C SER A 720 26.84 21.35 -62.59
N GLY A 721 28.16 21.31 -62.81
CA GLY A 721 28.79 21.66 -64.10
C GLY A 721 28.83 20.50 -65.11
N ALA A 722 28.34 19.32 -64.71
CA ALA A 722 28.43 18.10 -65.49
C ALA A 722 27.05 17.54 -65.83
N VAL A 723 26.95 16.92 -67.00
CA VAL A 723 25.81 16.12 -67.46
C VAL A 723 26.33 14.80 -68.00
N TRP A 724 25.48 13.76 -67.97
CA TRP A 724 25.86 12.48 -68.53
C TRP A 724 25.99 12.59 -70.06
N THR A 725 24.91 13.07 -70.72
CA THR A 725 24.88 13.37 -72.15
C THR A 725 24.29 14.76 -72.42
N LYS A 726 24.62 15.36 -73.56
CA LYS A 726 24.15 16.70 -73.96
C LYS A 726 23.83 16.82 -75.45
N PRO A 727 22.89 17.71 -75.85
CA PRO A 727 22.69 18.09 -77.25
C PRO A 727 23.99 18.62 -77.89
N PRO A 728 24.22 18.39 -79.20
CA PRO A 728 25.44 18.82 -79.87
C PRO A 728 25.72 20.33 -79.78
N SER A 729 24.68 21.16 -79.79
CA SER A 729 24.82 22.62 -79.67
C SER A 729 25.09 23.12 -78.25
N MET A 730 24.91 22.29 -77.21
CA MET A 730 25.10 22.70 -75.82
C MET A 730 26.58 22.85 -75.44
N THR A 731 26.95 24.02 -74.97
CA THR A 731 28.32 24.37 -74.54
C THR A 731 28.43 24.59 -73.03
N SER A 732 27.32 24.87 -72.35
CA SER A 732 27.31 25.29 -70.94
C SER A 732 27.70 24.20 -69.93
N LYS A 733 27.56 22.89 -70.26
CA LYS A 733 27.89 21.76 -69.38
C LYS A 733 28.83 20.74 -70.04
N VAL A 734 29.60 20.01 -69.22
CA VAL A 734 30.55 18.96 -69.66
C VAL A 734 29.84 17.60 -69.73
N ALA A 735 30.02 16.86 -70.82
CA ALA A 735 29.45 15.53 -70.99
C ALA A 735 30.40 14.44 -70.46
N LEU A 736 30.03 13.77 -69.37
CA LEU A 736 30.86 12.76 -68.73
C LEU A 736 30.92 11.43 -69.49
N GLU A 737 29.92 11.11 -70.31
CA GLU A 737 29.90 9.86 -71.10
C GLU A 737 31.14 9.70 -71.98
N LYS A 738 31.64 10.81 -72.57
CA LYS A 738 32.84 10.79 -73.42
C LYS A 738 34.14 10.69 -72.62
N LEU A 739 34.17 11.20 -71.39
CA LEU A 739 35.36 11.23 -70.54
C LEU A 739 35.53 9.93 -69.75
N HIS A 740 34.42 9.34 -69.29
CA HIS A 740 34.40 8.18 -68.43
C HIS A 740 33.30 7.18 -68.84
N PRO A 741 33.40 6.53 -70.02
CA PRO A 741 32.35 5.67 -70.54
C PRO A 741 32.04 4.46 -69.63
N GLY A 742 33.05 3.94 -68.91
CA GLY A 742 32.89 2.82 -67.96
C GLY A 742 32.32 3.18 -66.59
N LEU A 743 32.10 4.47 -66.31
CA LEU A 743 31.68 4.97 -64.99
C LEU A 743 30.25 5.51 -64.97
N GLN A 744 29.40 5.06 -65.89
CA GLN A 744 27.97 5.42 -65.92
C GLN A 744 27.26 5.07 -64.61
N LYS A 745 27.59 3.92 -64.02
CA LYS A 745 26.99 3.48 -62.75
C LYS A 745 27.35 4.47 -61.63
N LEU A 746 28.60 4.91 -61.54
CA LEU A 746 29.02 5.91 -60.56
C LEU A 746 28.38 7.27 -60.81
N PHE A 747 28.57 7.88 -61.98
CA PHE A 747 28.19 9.27 -62.19
C PHE A 747 26.69 9.46 -62.43
N HIS A 748 26.07 8.65 -63.29
CA HIS A 748 24.66 8.82 -63.63
C HIS A 748 23.72 8.16 -62.61
N VAL A 749 23.96 6.90 -62.26
CA VAL A 749 23.04 6.12 -61.39
C VAL A 749 23.26 6.42 -59.91
N GLN A 750 24.51 6.31 -59.44
CA GLN A 750 24.85 6.44 -58.02
C GLN A 750 24.94 7.91 -57.60
N LEU A 751 25.66 8.77 -58.32
CA LEU A 751 25.80 10.18 -57.97
C LEU A 751 24.67 11.05 -58.51
N GLY A 752 23.87 10.59 -59.47
CA GLY A 752 22.70 11.31 -59.99
C GLY A 752 23.06 12.51 -60.87
N VAL A 753 24.09 12.40 -61.72
CA VAL A 753 24.39 13.40 -62.76
C VAL A 753 23.33 13.31 -63.87
N PRO A 754 22.60 14.40 -64.20
CA PRO A 754 21.46 14.35 -65.11
C PRO A 754 21.87 14.25 -66.58
N ILE A 755 20.95 13.83 -67.43
CA ILE A 755 21.03 13.96 -68.90
C ILE A 755 20.44 15.33 -69.28
N ALA A 756 21.14 16.12 -70.10
CA ALA A 756 20.65 17.45 -70.46
C ALA A 756 19.41 17.37 -71.37
N GLY A 757 18.35 18.08 -70.98
CA GLY A 757 17.05 18.05 -71.67
C GLY A 757 16.75 19.29 -72.51
N LEU A 758 15.52 19.36 -73.02
CA LEU A 758 14.97 20.51 -73.75
C LEU A 758 15.08 21.81 -72.95
N GLU A 759 14.78 21.77 -71.65
CA GLU A 759 14.79 22.96 -70.80
C GLU A 759 16.20 23.51 -70.55
N ASP A 760 17.20 22.64 -70.38
CA ASP A 760 18.61 23.07 -70.25
C ASP A 760 19.07 23.81 -71.51
N LEU A 761 18.70 23.30 -72.69
CA LEU A 761 19.07 23.89 -73.97
C LEU A 761 18.30 25.20 -74.25
N VAL A 762 17.02 25.26 -73.87
CA VAL A 762 16.21 26.49 -73.97
C VAL A 762 16.77 27.59 -73.07
N ASN A 763 17.17 27.26 -71.84
CA ASN A 763 17.78 28.24 -70.93
C ASN A 763 19.13 28.75 -71.48
N GLU A 764 19.94 27.88 -72.10
CA GLU A 764 21.19 28.28 -72.76
C GLU A 764 20.93 29.19 -73.97
N LEU A 765 19.94 28.85 -74.81
CA LEU A 765 19.52 29.71 -75.92
C LEU A 765 19.05 31.08 -75.43
N LEU A 766 18.21 31.14 -74.40
CA LEU A 766 17.74 32.39 -73.82
C LEU A 766 18.90 33.23 -73.27
N THR A 767 19.82 32.61 -72.53
CA THR A 767 21.02 33.30 -72.01
C THR A 767 21.87 33.84 -73.15
N CYS A 768 22.04 33.07 -74.23
CA CYS A 768 22.74 33.51 -75.43
C CYS A 768 22.04 34.70 -76.08
N CYS A 769 20.72 34.61 -76.31
CA CYS A 769 19.91 35.68 -76.92
C CYS A 769 19.88 36.95 -76.07
N GLU A 770 19.78 36.85 -74.74
CA GLU A 770 19.82 37.99 -73.82
C GLU A 770 21.11 38.79 -73.94
N ASN A 771 22.26 38.11 -74.10
CA ASN A 771 23.56 38.77 -74.28
C ASN A 771 23.63 39.64 -75.55
N TRP A 772 22.77 39.36 -76.54
CA TRP A 772 22.71 40.01 -77.85
C TRP A 772 21.42 40.80 -78.11
N LYS A 773 20.59 41.02 -77.08
CA LYS A 773 19.38 41.83 -77.18
C LYS A 773 19.70 43.26 -77.66
N GLU A 774 18.97 43.73 -78.67
CA GLU A 774 19.14 45.07 -79.28
C GLU A 774 20.54 45.37 -79.87
N LYS A 775 21.38 44.34 -80.06
CA LYS A 775 22.70 44.45 -80.72
C LYS A 775 22.66 43.81 -82.11
N ASN A 776 23.59 44.23 -82.96
CA ASN A 776 23.88 43.50 -84.19
C ASN A 776 24.55 42.17 -83.85
N ILE A 777 24.03 41.08 -84.41
CA ILE A 777 24.49 39.72 -84.15
C ILE A 777 25.55 39.34 -85.19
N PRO A 778 26.74 38.86 -84.77
CA PRO A 778 27.74 38.24 -85.65
C PRO A 778 27.27 36.92 -86.29
N GLU A 779 27.86 36.53 -87.42
CA GLU A 779 27.48 35.33 -88.19
C GLU A 779 27.70 34.01 -87.40
N ASP A 780 28.72 33.94 -86.53
CA ASP A 780 29.00 32.79 -85.68
C ASP A 780 27.95 32.63 -84.56
N VAL A 781 27.54 33.74 -83.95
CA VAL A 781 26.47 33.77 -82.94
C VAL A 781 25.12 33.45 -83.59
N GLU A 782 24.84 34.01 -84.76
CA GLU A 782 23.65 33.68 -85.55
C GLU A 782 23.61 32.17 -85.84
N SER A 783 24.72 31.60 -86.32
CA SER A 783 24.84 30.16 -86.60
C SER A 783 24.65 29.30 -85.35
N HIS A 784 25.17 29.75 -84.19
CA HIS A 784 25.01 29.04 -82.92
C HIS A 784 23.57 29.10 -82.38
N ILE A 785 22.91 30.26 -82.48
CA ILE A 785 21.49 30.43 -82.17
C ILE A 785 20.64 29.51 -83.05
N PHE A 786 20.94 29.44 -84.34
CA PHE A 786 20.26 28.51 -85.25
C PHE A 786 20.55 27.05 -84.96
N ALA A 787 21.77 26.69 -84.58
CA ALA A 787 22.09 25.32 -84.16
C ALA A 787 21.30 24.91 -82.91
N MET A 788 21.13 25.82 -81.95
CA MET A 788 20.27 25.60 -80.79
C MET A 788 18.79 25.53 -81.16
N LEU A 789 18.29 26.42 -82.03
CA LEU A 789 16.91 26.38 -82.53
C LEU A 789 16.63 25.11 -83.34
N TYR A 790 17.63 24.60 -84.07
CA TYR A 790 17.57 23.33 -84.79
C TYR A 790 17.50 22.14 -83.83
N ASP A 791 18.38 22.08 -82.83
CA ASP A 791 18.37 21.03 -81.82
C ASP A 791 17.04 21.05 -81.03
N ILE A 792 16.53 22.24 -80.69
CA ILE A 792 15.21 22.43 -80.09
C ILE A 792 14.12 21.91 -81.05
N SER A 793 14.10 22.36 -82.31
CA SER A 793 13.12 21.92 -83.32
C SER A 793 13.08 20.40 -83.49
N HIS A 794 14.26 19.76 -83.48
CA HIS A 794 14.39 18.31 -83.59
C HIS A 794 13.96 17.58 -82.32
N LEU A 795 14.27 18.09 -81.13
CA LEU A 795 13.78 17.54 -79.86
C LEU A 795 12.25 17.70 -79.74
N VAL A 796 11.69 18.81 -80.21
CA VAL A 796 10.24 19.07 -80.23
C VAL A 796 9.51 18.13 -81.18
N ALA A 797 10.07 17.86 -82.36
CA ALA A 797 9.50 16.90 -83.29
C ALA A 797 9.42 15.47 -82.70
N LYS A 798 10.33 15.14 -81.77
CA LYS A 798 10.35 13.85 -81.07
C LYS A 798 9.42 13.80 -79.86
N ASP A 799 9.06 14.94 -79.28
CA ASP A 799 8.32 15.05 -78.02
C ASP A 799 6.96 15.77 -78.20
N LEU A 800 6.06 15.16 -78.98
CA LEU A 800 4.74 15.69 -79.35
C LEU A 800 3.74 15.80 -78.17
N ALA A 801 4.08 15.32 -76.98
CA ALA A 801 3.19 15.25 -75.82
C ALA A 801 3.72 15.97 -74.56
N GLY A 802 4.87 16.65 -74.65
CA GLY A 802 5.55 17.30 -73.52
C GLY A 802 4.95 18.63 -73.06
N SER A 803 5.28 19.04 -71.82
CA SER A 803 4.84 20.29 -71.19
C SER A 803 5.23 21.54 -71.98
N ASN A 804 4.26 22.40 -72.31
CA ASN A 804 4.44 23.60 -73.13
C ASN A 804 5.11 24.80 -72.40
N GLU A 805 5.68 24.61 -71.21
CA GLU A 805 6.27 25.70 -70.41
C GLU A 805 7.51 26.32 -71.07
N TRP A 806 8.39 25.51 -71.66
CA TRP A 806 9.57 26.02 -72.37
C TRP A 806 9.19 26.85 -73.60
N ILE A 807 8.06 26.54 -74.27
CA ILE A 807 7.54 27.32 -75.41
C ILE A 807 7.07 28.69 -74.93
N HIS A 808 6.41 28.76 -73.77
CA HIS A 808 6.02 30.04 -73.18
C HIS A 808 7.25 30.91 -72.92
N LYS A 809 8.30 30.36 -72.29
CA LYS A 809 9.57 31.06 -72.04
C LYS A 809 10.20 31.58 -73.33
N LEU A 810 10.26 30.77 -74.39
CA LEU A 810 10.78 31.19 -75.69
C LEU A 810 9.93 32.27 -76.36
N SER A 811 8.60 32.20 -76.23
CA SER A 811 7.68 33.08 -76.94
C SER A 811 7.74 34.55 -76.51
N ASP A 812 8.22 34.81 -75.30
CA ASP A 812 8.33 36.17 -74.74
C ASP A 812 9.67 36.84 -75.02
N HIS A 813 10.61 36.15 -75.67
CA HIS A 813 11.96 36.65 -75.91
C HIS A 813 12.26 36.85 -77.41
N SER A 814 13.18 37.77 -77.68
CA SER A 814 13.73 38.00 -79.01
C SER A 814 14.70 36.88 -79.36
N ILE A 815 14.22 35.83 -79.99
CA ILE A 815 14.99 34.62 -80.30
C ILE A 815 15.25 34.42 -81.79
N PHE A 816 14.61 35.21 -82.66
CA PHE A 816 14.69 35.05 -84.11
C PHE A 816 15.67 36.05 -84.71
N PRO A 817 16.77 35.60 -85.35
CA PRO A 817 17.64 36.49 -86.10
C PRO A 817 16.93 37.01 -87.35
N VAL A 818 16.82 38.33 -87.47
CA VAL A 818 16.11 39.03 -88.55
C VAL A 818 17.06 40.02 -89.19
N LYS A 819 17.13 39.99 -90.52
CA LYS A 819 17.86 40.98 -91.30
C LYS A 819 16.97 42.19 -91.55
N SER A 820 17.28 43.30 -90.88
CA SER A 820 16.60 44.57 -91.05
C SER A 820 17.38 45.48 -92.01
N PRO A 821 16.74 46.07 -93.04
CA PRO A 821 17.40 47.00 -93.97
C PRO A 821 18.06 48.21 -93.29
N SER A 822 17.51 48.66 -92.15
CA SER A 822 17.99 49.84 -91.42
C SER A 822 18.95 49.52 -90.28
N GLN A 823 18.91 48.30 -89.72
CA GLN A 823 19.58 47.97 -88.46
C GLN A 823 20.58 46.81 -88.56
N GLY A 824 20.61 46.07 -89.67
CA GLY A 824 21.44 44.86 -89.80
C GLY A 824 20.75 43.61 -89.22
N SER A 825 21.53 42.60 -88.86
CA SER A 825 21.02 41.35 -88.26
C SER A 825 20.76 41.54 -86.77
N ILE A 826 19.49 41.57 -86.38
CA ILE A 826 19.04 41.80 -84.99
C ILE A 826 18.13 40.66 -84.52
N LEU A 827 17.98 40.50 -83.20
CA LEU A 827 17.02 39.56 -82.63
C LEU A 827 15.63 40.19 -82.53
N CYS A 828 14.62 39.51 -83.08
CA CYS A 828 13.22 39.91 -82.99
C CYS A 828 12.40 38.89 -82.18
N ALA A 829 11.43 39.40 -81.42
CA ALA A 829 10.42 38.62 -80.72
C ALA A 829 9.19 38.40 -81.62
N ARG A 830 8.31 37.47 -81.25
CA ARG A 830 7.13 37.06 -82.04
C ARG A 830 6.18 38.20 -82.45
N ASN A 831 6.16 39.30 -81.69
CA ASN A 831 5.26 40.44 -81.90
C ASN A 831 5.96 41.61 -82.61
N ASP A 832 7.26 41.52 -82.87
CA ASP A 832 8.01 42.56 -83.57
C ASP A 832 7.68 42.54 -85.06
N HIS A 833 7.89 43.67 -85.72
CA HIS A 833 7.58 43.81 -87.14
C HIS A 833 8.66 43.19 -88.02
N PHE A 834 8.50 41.90 -88.34
CA PHE A 834 9.29 41.21 -89.35
C PHE A 834 8.45 40.17 -90.10
N TYR A 835 8.98 39.71 -91.24
CA TYR A 835 8.33 38.72 -92.07
C TYR A 835 9.11 37.40 -92.06
N VAL A 836 8.39 36.29 -91.96
CA VAL A 836 8.91 34.96 -92.29
C VAL A 836 9.00 34.88 -93.81
N PRO A 837 10.18 34.54 -94.38
CA PRO A 837 10.39 34.51 -95.81
C PRO A 837 9.52 33.45 -96.49
N ASP A 838 9.22 33.66 -97.76
CA ASP A 838 8.54 32.65 -98.57
C ASP A 838 9.46 31.45 -98.80
N ALA A 839 8.89 30.25 -98.84
CA ALA A 839 9.67 29.02 -99.03
C ALA A 839 10.45 29.00 -100.35
N SER A 840 9.99 29.75 -101.36
CA SER A 840 10.66 29.85 -102.66
C SER A 840 11.78 30.90 -102.71
N GLY A 841 11.90 31.76 -101.69
CA GLY A 841 12.82 32.89 -101.63
C GLY A 841 12.57 34.00 -102.64
N ARG A 842 11.53 33.89 -103.49
CA ARG A 842 11.23 34.83 -104.57
C ARG A 842 10.81 36.18 -104.01
N TYR A 843 9.88 36.20 -103.05
CA TYR A 843 9.45 37.45 -102.42
C TYR A 843 10.53 38.00 -101.49
N LYS A 844 11.27 37.13 -100.78
CA LYS A 844 12.45 37.54 -99.98
C LYS A 844 13.42 38.34 -100.85
N SER A 845 13.77 37.86 -102.05
CA SER A 845 14.71 38.56 -102.94
C SER A 845 14.25 39.96 -103.36
N ILE A 846 12.94 40.15 -103.53
CA ILE A 846 12.35 41.43 -103.96
C ILE A 846 12.29 42.41 -102.78
N PHE A 847 11.80 41.96 -101.62
CA PHE A 847 11.48 42.84 -100.49
C PHE A 847 12.58 42.92 -99.43
N SER A 848 13.67 42.14 -99.54
CA SER A 848 14.78 42.14 -98.56
C SER A 848 15.46 43.49 -98.34
N SER A 849 15.34 44.43 -99.29
CA SER A 849 15.84 45.81 -99.15
C SER A 849 14.82 46.77 -98.55
N GLU A 850 13.57 46.35 -98.39
CA GLU A 850 12.44 47.20 -98.00
C GLU A 850 11.83 46.82 -96.64
N VAL A 851 11.83 45.53 -96.27
CA VAL A 851 11.23 45.05 -95.02
C VAL A 851 12.16 44.14 -94.22
N PRO A 852 12.04 44.08 -92.88
CA PRO A 852 12.79 43.13 -92.05
C PRO A 852 12.32 41.70 -92.29
N ILE A 853 13.24 40.79 -92.59
CA ILE A 853 12.94 39.38 -92.91
C ILE A 853 13.80 38.45 -92.04
N LEU A 854 13.22 37.37 -91.51
CA LEU A 854 13.96 36.32 -90.80
C LEU A 854 15.16 35.87 -91.65
N ASP A 855 16.36 36.03 -91.09
CA ASP A 855 17.58 35.62 -91.77
C ASP A 855 17.88 34.17 -91.43
N LEU A 856 18.18 33.37 -92.45
CA LEU A 856 18.49 31.96 -92.30
C LEU A 856 19.93 31.78 -92.79
N PRO A 857 20.84 31.23 -91.97
CA PRO A 857 22.19 30.93 -92.42
C PRO A 857 22.12 29.94 -93.59
N LYS A 858 23.11 29.98 -94.49
CA LYS A 858 23.13 29.15 -95.71
C LYS A 858 23.02 27.65 -95.44
N SER A 859 23.38 27.20 -94.24
CA SER A 859 23.31 25.81 -93.79
C SER A 859 21.93 25.35 -93.34
N PHE A 860 20.95 26.26 -93.20
CA PHE A 860 19.62 25.96 -92.68
C PHE A 860 18.53 26.39 -93.67
N GLY A 861 17.55 25.52 -93.87
CA GLY A 861 16.29 25.82 -94.54
C GLY A 861 15.19 26.20 -93.55
N LEU A 862 14.12 26.83 -94.04
CA LEU A 862 12.95 27.16 -93.20
C LEU A 862 12.31 25.91 -92.57
N ASN A 863 12.40 24.77 -93.25
CA ASN A 863 11.90 23.48 -92.77
C ASN A 863 12.58 23.00 -91.48
N ASP A 864 13.84 23.39 -91.25
CA ASP A 864 14.65 22.92 -90.12
C ASP A 864 14.14 23.44 -88.77
N ILE A 865 13.51 24.61 -88.78
CA ILE A 865 12.89 25.24 -87.60
C ILE A 865 11.35 25.21 -87.65
N GLN A 866 10.78 24.49 -88.62
CA GLN A 866 9.33 24.50 -88.88
C GLN A 866 8.52 24.00 -87.69
N SER A 867 9.04 23.02 -86.95
CA SER A 867 8.38 22.50 -85.73
C SER A 867 8.21 23.60 -84.68
N VAL A 868 9.20 24.47 -84.51
CA VAL A 868 9.14 25.63 -83.60
C VAL A 868 8.16 26.69 -84.14
N LEU A 869 8.27 27.04 -85.43
CA LEU A 869 7.39 28.04 -86.06
C LEU A 869 5.90 27.63 -86.06
N ASN A 870 5.60 26.34 -86.14
CA ASN A 870 4.24 25.79 -86.16
C ASN A 870 3.60 25.66 -84.77
N THR A 871 4.34 25.92 -83.68
CA THR A 871 3.75 25.91 -82.34
C THR A 871 2.67 26.99 -82.20
N GLN A 872 1.68 26.75 -81.33
CA GLN A 872 0.51 27.63 -81.17
C GLN A 872 0.85 29.09 -80.86
N TYR A 873 1.99 29.33 -80.20
CA TYR A 873 2.44 30.64 -79.76
C TYR A 873 3.11 31.48 -80.85
N PHE A 874 3.71 30.85 -81.87
CA PHE A 874 4.36 31.54 -82.98
C PHE A 874 3.48 31.58 -84.23
N LYS A 875 2.79 30.48 -84.56
CA LYS A 875 1.99 30.32 -85.79
C LYS A 875 0.92 31.39 -86.01
N SER A 876 0.32 31.89 -84.92
CA SER A 876 -0.76 32.87 -84.94
C SER A 876 -0.30 34.33 -85.04
N HIS A 877 0.98 34.62 -84.72
CA HIS A 877 1.51 35.98 -84.60
C HIS A 877 2.52 36.34 -85.70
N LEU A 878 3.23 35.34 -86.24
CA LEU A 878 4.22 35.57 -87.29
C LEU A 878 3.56 35.89 -88.65
N LYS A 879 4.02 36.97 -89.28
CA LYS A 879 3.57 37.38 -90.62
C LYS A 879 4.40 36.67 -91.68
N TYR A 880 3.74 35.97 -92.61
CA TYR A 880 4.41 35.30 -93.72
C TYR A 880 4.39 36.22 -94.95
N LEU A 881 5.55 36.49 -95.53
CA LEU A 881 5.71 37.45 -96.63
C LEU A 881 4.79 37.14 -97.83
N GLU A 882 4.64 35.87 -98.18
CA GLU A 882 3.79 35.41 -99.29
C GLU A 882 2.31 35.79 -99.13
N LYS A 883 1.79 35.93 -97.91
CA LYS A 883 0.37 36.24 -97.65
C LYS A 883 0.07 37.74 -97.68
N GLU A 884 1.10 38.58 -97.57
CA GLU A 884 0.98 40.02 -97.37
C GLU A 884 1.27 40.82 -98.65
N VAL A 885 1.68 40.15 -99.73
CA VAL A 885 1.93 40.78 -101.04
C VAL A 885 0.67 40.74 -101.90
N GLN A 886 0.11 41.92 -102.24
CA GLN A 886 -1.01 42.04 -103.19
C GLN A 886 -0.53 42.50 -104.57
N PRO A 887 -0.75 41.71 -105.65
CA PRO A 887 -0.47 42.14 -107.00
C PRO A 887 -1.61 43.03 -107.54
N VAL A 888 -1.30 44.29 -107.91
CA VAL A 888 -2.23 45.17 -108.62
C VAL A 888 -1.83 45.26 -110.09
N SER A 889 -2.79 45.07 -111.00
CA SER A 889 -2.59 45.19 -112.45
C SER A 889 -3.46 46.30 -113.01
N ASN A 890 -2.86 47.30 -113.67
CA ASN A 890 -3.56 48.42 -114.31
C ASN A 890 -3.50 48.27 -115.84
N PRO A 891 -4.61 47.97 -116.52
CA PRO A 891 -4.64 47.88 -117.98
C PRO A 891 -4.72 49.28 -118.63
N GLN A 892 -4.00 49.49 -119.75
CA GLN A 892 -4.07 50.69 -120.60
C GLN A 892 -4.47 50.29 -122.05
N GLY A 893 -5.42 50.99 -122.68
CA GLY A 893 -5.83 50.78 -124.09
C GLY A 893 -7.30 51.09 -124.40
N ILE A 894 -7.70 51.06 -125.69
CA ILE A 894 -9.10 51.19 -126.14
C ILE A 894 -9.83 49.87 -125.89
N GLN A 895 -11.02 49.96 -125.30
CA GLN A 895 -11.81 48.81 -124.88
C GLN A 895 -12.51 48.17 -126.09
N GLU A 896 -11.89 47.15 -126.68
CA GLU A 896 -12.53 46.31 -127.70
C GLU A 896 -13.22 45.11 -127.03
N LEU A 897 -14.43 44.80 -127.49
CA LEU A 897 -15.19 43.67 -126.97
C LEU A 897 -14.59 42.38 -127.54
N ASP A 898 -13.82 41.65 -126.71
CA ASP A 898 -13.24 40.37 -127.11
C ASP A 898 -14.34 39.32 -127.23
N ILE A 899 -14.85 39.16 -128.47
CA ILE A 899 -15.93 38.23 -128.82
C ILE A 899 -15.52 36.80 -128.46
N ASN A 900 -14.24 36.44 -128.61
CA ASN A 900 -13.75 35.11 -128.25
C ASN A 900 -13.78 34.89 -126.73
N MET A 901 -13.37 35.87 -125.93
CA MET A 901 -13.41 35.73 -124.47
C MET A 901 -14.85 35.79 -123.93
N ARG A 902 -15.72 36.60 -124.53
CA ARG A 902 -17.17 36.61 -124.25
C ARG A 902 -17.78 35.24 -124.51
N ASP A 903 -17.53 34.62 -125.66
CA ASP A 903 -18.10 33.31 -125.99
C ASP A 903 -17.53 32.19 -125.10
N LYS A 904 -16.26 32.32 -124.67
CA LYS A 904 -15.64 31.42 -123.68
C LYS A 904 -16.22 31.60 -122.27
N LEU A 905 -16.70 32.79 -121.91
CA LEU A 905 -17.37 33.07 -120.64
C LEU A 905 -18.85 32.68 -120.69
N VAL A 906 -19.53 32.90 -121.81
CA VAL A 906 -20.93 32.46 -122.04
C VAL A 906 -21.02 30.93 -122.06
N SER A 907 -20.06 30.23 -122.67
CA SER A 907 -19.98 28.74 -122.59
C SER A 907 -19.61 28.21 -121.20
N LYS A 908 -19.09 29.08 -120.31
CA LYS A 908 -18.84 28.74 -118.89
C LYS A 908 -19.91 29.28 -117.94
N ALA A 909 -20.84 30.12 -118.40
CA ALA A 909 -21.92 30.67 -117.58
C ALA A 909 -22.91 29.60 -117.13
N GLU A 910 -23.14 28.55 -117.94
CA GLU A 910 -23.90 27.36 -117.54
C GLU A 910 -23.22 26.55 -116.41
N PHE A 911 -21.92 26.74 -116.16
CA PHE A 911 -21.18 26.12 -115.07
C PHE A 911 -21.09 26.97 -113.80
N VAL A 912 -21.40 28.27 -113.88
CA VAL A 912 -21.38 29.21 -112.73
C VAL A 912 -22.78 29.41 -112.14
N ALA A 913 -23.84 29.04 -112.87
CA ALA A 913 -25.22 29.01 -112.38
C ALA A 913 -25.62 27.65 -111.75
N ARG A 914 -24.65 26.77 -111.42
CA ARG A 914 -24.87 25.52 -110.70
C ARG A 914 -24.11 25.46 -109.38
#